data_AF-A0A3B6LI78-F1
#
_entry.id   AF-A0A3B6LI78-F1
#
_cell.length_a   1.000
_cell.length_b   1.000
_cell.length_c   1.000
_cell.angle_alpha   90.00
_cell.angle_beta   90.00
_cell.angle_gamma   90.00
#
_symmetry.space_group_name_H-M   'P 1'
#
loop_
_entity.id
_entity.type
_entity.pdbx_description
1 polymer ?
#
loop_
_entity_poly.entity_id
_entity_poly.type
_entity_poly.pdbx_seq_one_letter_code
_entity_poly.pdbx_strand_id
1 'polypeptide(L)'
;MATKVRPPSTDAEKLEVGEIDTRAPFESVKAAVSLFGEVRFSSDKSAARKPKAPQAEQKVLAKETELHLAQKELNKYREQLSNAETARLQSLSELEKARKTVDELTTKLDAINKSKEMAIQATEDTKTRTKQLEGGSPKEAVRKDSPLKQELDSARQQYAVALADLDAAKQELRKLKKDFETSLDMRLSAAQKEEESLHSIEANKEKAAQLRNEAKAIQESLMHMKAATEQLQEEDSQVLVEKDIASNTYKQALEETEKKLSYLRNEFDPTAYKTLKEKLDETNSEISSMQKKIEDARALDLETVAAITTELDDAKEMLQKVAEEESTLRNLVESLKLELAAVKQDHSQLKEKDTDTESIVADLHVKLQKCKSELEVAVCAESEAAAASDDLMLALQQLSCESKTALQEAEMMQKSAAELRIEAEAARVALTEAEERLQSALKEAEEAKAAEAKALDQIKQLSDRASAVQASTSEPGGKVTISKAEFESLSRKVKESEKLSEMKVAAAMAQVEAVRASENEAIQKMKTARREMEDMELATEEALKRAEMAEAAKKAVEGELKRWREKEQKKAAESVSSAEAQAHAATPSSVHKAPAGKPTEKNDGHQRSNRMLLRKGFVLPNITGMFHKKKGHADGSSP
;
A
#
# COMPACT_ATOMS: atom_id res chain seq x y z
N MET A 1 56.37 0.91 17.63
CA MET A 1 57.39 0.55 16.61
C MET A 1 56.85 1.00 15.27
N ALA A 2 57.34 2.11 14.69
CA ALA A 2 58.45 2.14 13.72
C ALA A 2 58.09 1.29 12.47
N THR A 3 58.00 1.74 11.22
CA THR A 3 58.71 2.77 10.40
C THR A 3 57.96 2.88 9.04
N LYS A 4 57.72 4.08 8.47
CA LYS A 4 58.46 4.75 7.37
C LYS A 4 58.51 3.90 6.06
N VAL A 5 58.06 4.37 4.89
CA VAL A 5 58.78 5.28 3.96
C VAL A 5 57.86 5.80 2.82
N ARG A 6 58.04 7.10 2.47
CA ARG A 6 57.53 7.96 1.35
C ARG A 6 58.58 7.91 0.17
N PRO A 7 58.69 8.82 -0.82
CA PRO A 7 57.83 9.60 -1.76
C PRO A 7 58.40 9.48 -3.24
N PRO A 8 58.33 10.46 -4.20
CA PRO A 8 57.69 11.81 -4.31
C PRO A 8 56.91 12.05 -5.65
N SER A 9 56.31 13.21 -6.00
CA SER A 9 56.57 14.65 -5.76
C SER A 9 55.32 15.50 -6.15
N THR A 10 54.86 16.47 -5.32
CA THR A 10 54.92 17.96 -5.45
C THR A 10 53.85 18.58 -6.38
N ASP A 11 53.14 19.68 -6.08
CA ASP A 11 53.47 20.83 -5.21
C ASP A 11 52.24 21.51 -4.59
N ALA A 12 52.50 22.29 -3.54
CA ALA A 12 51.54 22.97 -2.67
C ALA A 12 51.53 24.50 -2.88
N GLU A 13 50.41 25.16 -2.56
CA GLU A 13 50.42 26.57 -2.17
C GLU A 13 49.65 26.78 -0.86
N LYS A 14 50.32 27.52 0.02
CA LYS A 14 49.99 27.80 1.41
C LYS A 14 49.75 29.32 1.50
N LEU A 15 48.68 29.71 2.17
CA LEU A 15 48.38 31.09 2.51
C LEU A 15 49.44 31.64 3.48
N GLU A 16 50.14 32.69 3.09
CA GLU A 16 50.95 33.53 3.97
C GLU A 16 50.82 34.99 3.49
N VAL A 17 50.34 35.85 4.39
CA VAL A 17 50.16 37.29 4.21
C VAL A 17 51.56 37.93 4.26
N GLY A 18 51.95 38.64 3.21
CA GLY A 18 53.26 39.28 3.08
C GLY A 18 53.15 40.79 2.85
N GLU A 19 53.92 41.53 3.66
CA GLU A 19 54.05 42.98 3.76
C GLU A 19 54.55 43.65 2.46
N ILE A 20 54.13 44.91 2.23
CA ILE A 20 54.53 45.71 1.07
C ILE A 20 55.93 46.32 1.32
N ASP A 21 56.89 45.96 0.47
CA ASP A 21 58.21 46.61 0.40
C ASP A 21 58.08 47.98 -0.30
N THR A 22 58.33 49.07 0.45
CA THR A 22 58.20 50.46 -0.02
C THR A 22 59.55 51.10 -0.39
N ARG A 23 60.53 50.34 -0.90
CA ARG A 23 61.80 50.92 -1.36
C ARG A 23 61.81 51.15 -2.87
N ALA A 24 61.84 52.43 -3.25
CA ALA A 24 62.03 52.86 -4.63
C ALA A 24 63.47 52.63 -5.12
N PRO A 25 63.62 52.30 -6.41
CA PRO A 25 64.41 53.17 -7.26
C PRO A 25 63.53 53.63 -8.42
N PHE A 26 63.17 54.90 -8.39
CA PHE A 26 62.44 55.56 -9.47
C PHE A 26 63.32 55.61 -10.72
N GLU A 27 62.93 54.86 -11.76
CA GLU A 27 63.34 55.17 -13.13
C GLU A 27 62.26 56.01 -13.80
N SER A 28 62.68 57.18 -14.27
CA SER A 28 61.88 58.25 -14.84
C SER A 28 60.91 57.78 -15.93
N VAL A 29 59.69 58.34 -15.90
CA VAL A 29 58.61 58.22 -16.92
C VAL A 29 59.11 58.48 -18.35
N LYS A 30 60.27 59.11 -18.51
CA LYS A 30 60.95 59.33 -19.80
C LYS A 30 61.47 58.04 -20.45
N ALA A 31 61.74 56.97 -19.70
CA ALA A 31 62.25 55.71 -20.24
C ALA A 31 61.16 54.82 -20.87
N ALA A 32 59.92 54.85 -20.35
CA ALA A 32 58.82 54.04 -20.87
C ALA A 32 58.28 54.52 -22.22
N VAL A 33 58.53 55.79 -22.59
CA VAL A 33 58.10 56.37 -23.87
C VAL A 33 59.04 56.00 -25.04
N SER A 34 60.23 55.46 -24.76
CA SER A 34 61.19 55.07 -25.81
C SER A 34 60.99 53.66 -26.37
N LEU A 35 60.08 52.85 -25.80
CA LEU A 35 59.81 51.47 -26.21
C LEU A 35 58.73 51.34 -27.31
N PHE A 36 58.00 52.42 -27.60
CA PHE A 36 56.95 52.45 -28.62
C PHE A 36 57.09 53.63 -29.59
N GLY A 37 58.09 53.54 -30.47
CA GLY A 37 58.00 54.15 -31.80
C GLY A 37 58.98 55.28 -32.09
N GLU A 38 60.23 54.94 -32.36
CA GLU A 38 61.17 55.81 -33.07
C GLU A 38 61.31 55.31 -34.52
N VAL A 39 60.52 55.88 -35.43
CA VAL A 39 60.77 55.83 -36.89
C VAL A 39 61.11 57.24 -37.33
N ARG A 40 62.40 57.43 -37.66
CA ARG A 40 62.95 58.68 -38.21
C ARG A 40 62.30 59.00 -39.56
N PHE A 41 61.91 60.26 -39.77
CA PHE A 41 61.81 60.83 -41.11
C PHE A 41 62.69 62.07 -41.23
N SER A 42 63.60 61.97 -42.19
CA SER A 42 64.44 63.02 -42.75
C SER A 42 63.61 64.15 -43.34
N SER A 43 64.12 65.37 -43.24
CA SER A 43 63.68 66.55 -43.96
C SER A 43 63.90 66.41 -45.46
N ASP A 44 62.87 66.61 -46.29
CA ASP A 44 62.98 67.35 -47.55
C ASP A 44 61.60 67.84 -48.05
N LYS A 45 61.63 68.89 -48.87
CA LYS A 45 60.53 69.79 -49.25
C LYS A 45 59.49 69.19 -50.23
N SER A 46 58.32 69.83 -50.19
CA SER A 46 57.36 70.11 -51.29
C SER A 46 55.95 69.48 -51.18
N ALA A 47 54.98 70.30 -51.58
CA ALA A 47 53.55 70.13 -51.41
C ALA A 47 52.94 69.13 -52.39
N ALA A 48 52.07 68.24 -51.91
CA ALA A 48 50.79 67.84 -52.51
C ALA A 48 50.22 66.59 -51.81
N ARG A 49 48.92 66.64 -51.50
CA ARG A 49 47.94 65.56 -51.23
C ARG A 49 48.48 64.21 -50.74
N LYS A 50 48.19 63.92 -49.46
CA LYS A 50 48.21 62.56 -48.89
C LYS A 50 46.97 61.77 -49.33
N PRO A 51 47.12 60.46 -49.57
CA PRO A 51 46.22 59.46 -49.04
C PRO A 51 46.96 58.59 -48.01
N LYS A 52 46.37 58.40 -46.83
CA LYS A 52 46.86 57.47 -45.79
C LYS A 52 45.84 56.35 -45.63
N ALA A 53 46.21 55.14 -46.05
CA ALA A 53 45.65 53.90 -45.51
C ALA A 53 46.47 53.51 -44.26
N PRO A 54 45.81 53.22 -43.12
CA PRO A 54 46.13 52.00 -42.37
C PRO A 54 44.93 51.32 -41.66
N GLN A 55 43.68 51.75 -41.87
CA GLN A 55 42.54 51.20 -41.12
C GLN A 55 42.04 49.83 -41.60
N ALA A 56 42.42 49.40 -42.80
CA ALA A 56 42.01 48.10 -43.34
C ALA A 56 42.75 46.94 -42.67
N GLU A 57 44.06 47.04 -42.46
CA GLU A 57 44.89 45.96 -41.88
C GLU A 57 44.53 45.67 -40.43
N GLN A 58 44.21 46.70 -39.63
CA GLN A 58 43.80 46.51 -38.23
C GLN A 58 42.40 45.88 -38.11
N LYS A 59 41.47 46.21 -39.03
CA LYS A 59 40.16 45.56 -39.11
C LYS A 59 40.25 44.12 -39.63
N VAL A 60 41.20 43.82 -40.52
CA VAL A 60 41.47 42.45 -40.99
C VAL A 60 42.00 41.59 -39.84
N LEU A 61 42.96 42.09 -39.05
CA LEU A 61 43.48 41.37 -37.89
C LEU A 61 42.41 41.11 -36.82
N ALA A 62 41.53 42.09 -36.53
CA ALA A 62 40.43 41.89 -35.59
C ALA A 62 39.44 40.82 -36.06
N LYS A 63 39.07 40.85 -37.35
CA LYS A 63 38.20 39.82 -37.95
C LYS A 63 38.87 38.45 -38.00
N GLU A 64 40.18 38.40 -38.18
CA GLU A 64 40.96 37.15 -38.15
C GLU A 64 41.03 36.56 -36.74
N THR A 65 41.13 37.40 -35.70
CA THR A 65 41.03 36.95 -34.30
C THR A 65 39.62 36.45 -33.94
N GLU A 66 38.57 37.12 -34.40
CA GLU A 66 37.18 36.66 -34.23
C GLU A 66 36.95 35.33 -34.96
N LEU A 67 37.48 35.18 -36.17
CA LEU A 67 37.41 33.93 -36.93
C LEU A 67 38.12 32.79 -36.21
N HIS A 68 39.29 33.03 -35.62
CA HIS A 68 39.99 32.02 -34.81
C HIS A 68 39.22 31.62 -33.54
N LEU A 69 38.54 32.56 -32.88
CA LEU A 69 37.67 32.26 -31.73
C LEU A 69 36.46 31.43 -32.16
N ALA A 70 35.80 31.81 -33.25
CA ALA A 70 34.68 31.04 -33.82
C ALA A 70 35.12 29.63 -34.25
N GLN A 71 36.31 29.49 -34.85
CA GLN A 71 36.89 28.20 -35.22
C GLN A 71 37.15 27.33 -33.98
N LYS A 72 37.62 27.93 -32.88
CA LYS A 72 37.88 27.24 -31.61
C LYS A 72 36.58 26.78 -30.94
N GLU A 73 35.56 27.62 -30.93
CA GLU A 73 34.22 27.26 -30.42
C GLU A 73 33.58 26.16 -31.27
N LEU A 74 33.69 26.25 -32.60
CA LEU A 74 33.20 25.22 -33.52
C LEU A 74 33.89 23.87 -33.29
N ASN A 75 35.21 23.87 -33.05
CA ASN A 75 35.93 22.65 -32.71
C ASN A 75 35.48 22.06 -31.36
N LYS A 76 35.20 22.91 -30.36
CA LYS A 76 34.65 22.47 -29.07
C LYS A 76 33.27 21.81 -29.25
N TYR A 77 32.39 22.39 -30.06
CA TYR A 77 31.08 21.79 -30.36
C TYR A 77 31.20 20.49 -31.17
N ARG A 78 32.14 20.41 -32.12
CA ARG A 78 32.43 19.15 -32.84
C ARG A 78 32.91 18.04 -31.91
N GLU A 79 33.78 18.37 -30.96
CA GLU A 79 34.26 17.41 -29.97
C GLU A 79 33.13 16.96 -29.04
N GLN A 80 32.28 17.88 -28.59
CA GLN A 80 31.08 17.54 -27.81
C GLN A 80 30.11 16.65 -28.60
N LEU A 81 29.90 16.94 -29.89
CA LEU A 81 29.06 16.12 -30.76
C LEU A 81 29.63 14.71 -30.93
N SER A 82 30.94 14.59 -31.20
CA SER A 82 31.64 13.30 -31.29
C SER A 82 31.55 12.51 -29.99
N ASN A 83 31.69 13.17 -28.83
CA ASN A 83 31.56 12.53 -27.52
C ASN A 83 30.10 12.08 -27.26
N ALA A 84 29.11 12.88 -27.67
CA ALA A 84 27.70 12.49 -27.57
C ALA A 84 27.35 11.33 -28.49
N GLU A 85 27.86 11.32 -29.73
CA GLU A 85 27.66 10.23 -30.69
C GLU A 85 28.27 8.92 -30.20
N THR A 86 29.49 8.96 -29.66
CA THR A 86 30.14 7.77 -29.08
C THR A 86 29.39 7.25 -27.85
N ALA A 87 28.95 8.13 -26.95
CA ALA A 87 28.10 7.75 -25.82
C ALA A 87 26.77 7.12 -26.27
N ARG A 88 26.14 7.66 -27.33
CA ARG A 88 24.92 7.11 -27.93
C ARG A 88 25.15 5.73 -28.53
N LEU A 89 26.27 5.51 -29.21
CA LEU A 89 26.61 4.20 -29.78
C LEU A 89 26.87 3.16 -28.68
N GLN A 90 27.55 3.56 -27.59
CA GLN A 90 27.78 2.69 -26.44
C GLN A 90 26.46 2.30 -25.76
N SER A 91 25.56 3.26 -25.52
CA SER A 91 24.26 2.97 -24.90
C SER A 91 23.37 2.08 -25.78
N LEU A 92 23.40 2.26 -27.11
CA LEU A 92 22.71 1.37 -28.04
C LEU A 92 23.30 -0.06 -28.01
N SER A 93 24.62 -0.20 -27.90
CA SER A 93 25.25 -1.53 -27.75
C SER A 93 24.86 -2.21 -26.43
N GLU A 94 24.80 -1.46 -25.33
CA GLU A 94 24.35 -1.96 -24.04
C GLU A 94 22.87 -2.36 -24.07
N LEU A 95 22.02 -1.56 -24.72
CA LEU A 95 20.62 -1.88 -24.95
C LEU A 95 20.46 -3.18 -25.74
N GLU A 96 21.22 -3.37 -26.82
CA GLU A 96 21.18 -4.62 -27.60
C GLU A 96 21.62 -5.84 -26.78
N LYS A 97 22.65 -5.68 -25.93
CA LYS A 97 23.07 -6.75 -25.01
C LYS A 97 21.98 -7.06 -23.99
N ALA A 98 21.37 -6.06 -23.39
CA ALA A 98 20.27 -6.22 -22.45
C ALA A 98 19.04 -6.87 -23.11
N ARG A 99 18.75 -6.53 -24.36
CA ARG A 99 17.68 -7.17 -25.13
C ARG A 99 17.98 -8.65 -25.36
N LYS A 100 19.20 -9.00 -25.75
CA LYS A 100 19.61 -10.41 -25.92
C LYS A 100 19.51 -11.20 -24.62
N THR A 101 19.88 -10.62 -23.48
CA THR A 101 19.75 -11.32 -22.19
C THR A 101 18.28 -11.51 -21.79
N VAL A 102 17.40 -10.55 -22.08
CA VAL A 102 15.95 -10.72 -21.89
C VAL A 102 15.41 -11.84 -22.78
N ASP A 103 15.80 -11.90 -24.05
CA ASP A 103 15.38 -12.97 -24.96
C ASP A 103 15.89 -14.35 -24.48
N GLU A 104 17.13 -14.43 -24.00
CA GLU A 104 17.69 -15.65 -23.38
C GLU A 104 16.97 -16.06 -22.09
N LEU A 105 16.61 -15.10 -21.24
CA LEU A 105 15.86 -15.39 -20.01
C LEU A 105 14.43 -15.82 -20.31
N THR A 106 13.80 -15.21 -21.32
CA THR A 106 12.46 -15.56 -21.79
C THR A 106 12.43 -16.99 -22.32
N THR A 107 13.39 -17.35 -23.17
CA THR A 107 13.51 -18.74 -23.67
C THR A 107 13.79 -19.76 -22.56
N LYS A 108 14.61 -19.42 -21.56
CA LYS A 108 14.83 -20.25 -20.37
C LYS A 108 13.56 -20.40 -19.53
N LEU A 109 12.80 -19.33 -19.35
CA LEU A 109 11.53 -19.34 -18.61
C LEU A 109 10.49 -20.23 -19.32
N ASP A 110 10.38 -20.12 -20.64
CA ASP A 110 9.50 -20.97 -21.45
C ASP A 110 9.91 -22.45 -21.36
N ALA A 111 11.21 -22.75 -21.35
CA ALA A 111 11.70 -24.12 -21.15
C ALA A 111 11.36 -24.68 -19.76
N ILE A 112 11.51 -23.86 -18.71
CA ILE A 112 11.13 -24.24 -17.33
C ILE A 112 9.62 -24.46 -17.24
N ASN A 113 8.82 -23.58 -17.82
CA ASN A 113 7.35 -23.72 -17.83
C ASN A 113 6.93 -25.00 -18.56
N LYS A 114 7.50 -25.30 -19.73
CA LYS A 114 7.26 -26.57 -20.44
C LYS A 114 7.66 -27.79 -19.61
N SER A 115 8.82 -27.74 -18.94
CA SER A 115 9.28 -28.82 -18.07
C SER A 115 8.35 -29.02 -16.86
N LYS A 116 7.86 -27.94 -16.25
CA LYS A 116 6.87 -27.97 -15.17
C LYS A 116 5.56 -28.61 -15.63
N GLU A 117 5.04 -28.22 -16.80
CA GLU A 117 3.83 -28.81 -17.39
C GLU A 117 3.98 -30.32 -17.59
N MET A 118 5.14 -30.76 -18.13
CA MET A 118 5.45 -32.18 -18.30
C MET A 118 5.56 -32.93 -16.97
N ALA A 119 6.13 -32.31 -15.93
CA ALA A 119 6.20 -32.90 -14.59
C ALA A 119 4.82 -33.05 -13.95
N ILE A 120 3.95 -32.05 -14.09
CA ILE A 120 2.55 -32.13 -13.62
C ILE A 120 1.83 -33.27 -14.33
N GLN A 121 1.95 -33.37 -15.66
CA GLN A 121 1.34 -34.45 -16.42
C GLN A 121 1.85 -35.83 -15.96
N ALA A 122 3.16 -35.99 -15.76
CA ALA A 122 3.73 -37.23 -15.23
C ALA A 122 3.22 -37.57 -13.81
N THR A 123 2.98 -36.57 -12.96
CA THR A 123 2.39 -36.81 -11.63
C THR A 123 0.92 -37.21 -11.69
N GLU A 124 0.15 -36.66 -12.62
CA GLU A 124 -1.25 -37.06 -12.81
C GLU A 124 -1.35 -38.45 -13.48
N ASP A 125 -0.45 -38.79 -14.40
CA ASP A 125 -0.36 -40.12 -15.02
C ASP A 125 0.04 -41.20 -14.00
N THR A 126 0.96 -40.88 -13.07
CA THR A 126 1.32 -41.79 -11.97
C THR A 126 0.20 -41.92 -10.95
N LYS A 127 -0.52 -40.84 -10.64
CA LYS A 127 -1.69 -40.82 -9.73
C LYS A 127 -2.89 -41.58 -10.29
N THR A 128 -3.09 -41.56 -11.61
CA THR A 128 -4.10 -42.41 -12.25
C THR A 128 -3.67 -43.87 -12.27
N ARG A 129 -2.38 -44.15 -12.44
CA ARG A 129 -1.82 -45.51 -12.37
C ARG A 129 -1.81 -46.12 -10.96
N THR A 130 -1.59 -45.34 -9.91
CA THR A 130 -1.69 -45.81 -8.51
C THR A 130 -3.13 -46.11 -8.12
N LYS A 131 -4.10 -45.31 -8.57
CA LYS A 131 -5.53 -45.61 -8.42
C LYS A 131 -5.97 -46.91 -9.12
N GLN A 132 -5.22 -47.38 -10.12
CA GLN A 132 -5.45 -48.68 -10.78
C GLN A 132 -4.74 -49.85 -10.08
N LEU A 133 -3.76 -49.60 -9.23
CA LEU A 133 -2.98 -50.62 -8.50
C LEU A 133 -3.43 -50.78 -7.02
N GLU A 134 -4.31 -49.90 -6.53
CA GLU A 134 -4.91 -49.95 -5.19
C GLU A 134 -6.07 -50.98 -5.11
N GLY A 135 -5.79 -52.20 -5.54
CA GLY A 135 -6.71 -53.34 -5.61
C GLY A 135 -5.98 -54.66 -5.47
N GLY A 136 -5.28 -54.86 -4.35
CA GLY A 136 -4.62 -56.14 -4.04
C GLY A 136 -3.61 -56.04 -2.90
N SER A 137 -3.90 -56.69 -1.78
CA SER A 137 -2.89 -57.14 -0.79
C SER A 137 -2.64 -58.65 -1.02
N PRO A 138 -1.67 -59.38 -0.40
CA PRO A 138 -0.85 -59.03 0.79
C PRO A 138 0.62 -59.59 0.87
N LYS A 139 1.28 -59.26 2.00
CA LYS A 139 2.24 -60.05 2.83
C LYS A 139 3.75 -60.18 2.50
N GLU A 140 4.51 -59.66 3.48
CA GLU A 140 5.73 -60.18 4.16
C GLU A 140 6.99 -60.60 3.38
N ALA A 141 8.10 -59.91 3.65
CA ALA A 141 9.39 -60.55 3.98
C ALA A 141 10.34 -59.59 4.72
N VAL A 142 10.63 -59.90 5.98
CA VAL A 142 11.72 -59.33 6.77
C VAL A 142 13.03 -59.98 6.34
N ARG A 143 14.04 -59.21 5.90
CA ARG A 143 15.47 -59.51 6.15
C ARG A 143 16.40 -58.31 5.89
N LYS A 144 17.13 -57.95 6.96
CA LYS A 144 18.45 -57.30 7.04
C LYS A 144 19.01 -56.60 5.79
N ASP A 145 19.16 -55.28 5.96
CA ASP A 145 20.16 -54.36 5.40
C ASP A 145 20.37 -54.27 3.87
N SER A 146 20.13 -53.04 3.40
CA SER A 146 20.76 -52.34 2.25
C SER A 146 20.00 -52.22 0.92
N PRO A 147 18.66 -52.01 0.93
CA PRO A 147 18.05 -51.14 -0.09
C PRO A 147 17.28 -49.94 0.49
N LEU A 148 16.40 -50.16 1.48
CA LEU A 148 15.56 -49.10 2.07
C LEU A 148 16.37 -48.01 2.78
N LYS A 149 17.50 -48.38 3.41
CA LYS A 149 18.41 -47.41 4.03
C LYS A 149 19.12 -46.57 2.98
N GLN A 150 19.50 -47.18 1.85
CA GLN A 150 20.08 -46.50 0.70
C GLN A 150 19.06 -45.55 0.04
N GLU A 151 17.79 -45.95 -0.06
CA GLU A 151 16.70 -45.08 -0.54
C GLU A 151 16.43 -43.91 0.41
N LEU A 152 16.41 -44.16 1.73
CA LEU A 152 16.26 -43.10 2.74
C LEU A 152 17.44 -42.12 2.70
N ASP A 153 18.68 -42.63 2.60
CA ASP A 153 19.87 -41.80 2.51
C ASP A 153 19.95 -41.05 1.17
N SER A 154 19.45 -41.65 0.07
CA SER A 154 19.30 -40.98 -1.23
C SER A 154 18.26 -39.86 -1.17
N ALA A 155 17.11 -40.09 -0.53
CA ALA A 155 16.08 -39.07 -0.33
C ALA A 155 16.62 -37.92 0.54
N ARG A 156 17.36 -38.22 1.61
CA ARG A 156 18.03 -37.20 2.44
C ARG A 156 19.04 -36.39 1.64
N GLN A 157 19.83 -37.03 0.78
CA GLN A 157 20.76 -36.33 -0.12
C GLN A 157 20.01 -35.44 -1.12
N GLN A 158 18.91 -35.90 -1.70
CA GLN A 158 18.06 -35.09 -2.59
C GLN A 158 17.46 -33.89 -1.85
N TYR A 159 16.98 -34.06 -0.62
CA TYR A 159 16.51 -32.94 0.21
C TYR A 159 17.63 -31.97 0.57
N ALA A 160 18.84 -32.47 0.88
CA ALA A 160 19.99 -31.61 1.16
C ALA A 160 20.41 -30.78 -0.07
N VAL A 161 20.40 -31.39 -1.26
CA VAL A 161 20.64 -30.68 -2.53
C VAL A 161 19.55 -29.66 -2.80
N ALA A 162 18.27 -30.02 -2.65
CA ALA A 162 17.15 -29.12 -2.86
C ALA A 162 17.17 -27.92 -1.88
N LEU A 163 17.58 -28.14 -0.62
CA LEU A 163 17.76 -27.05 0.36
C LEU A 163 18.93 -26.15 0.00
N ALA A 164 20.06 -26.72 -0.46
CA ALA A 164 21.20 -25.94 -0.93
C ALA A 164 20.85 -25.10 -2.17
N ASP A 165 20.10 -25.68 -3.12
CA ASP A 165 19.61 -24.98 -4.32
C ASP A 165 18.62 -23.87 -3.94
N LEU A 166 17.75 -24.11 -2.95
CA LEU A 166 16.84 -23.09 -2.44
C LEU A 166 17.59 -21.92 -1.81
N ASP A 167 18.64 -22.20 -1.03
CA ASP A 167 19.46 -21.15 -0.40
C ASP A 167 20.30 -20.39 -1.44
N ALA A 168 20.83 -21.07 -2.45
CA ALA A 168 21.48 -20.43 -3.60
C ALA A 168 20.50 -19.52 -4.35
N ALA A 169 19.29 -19.99 -4.65
CA ALA A 169 18.24 -19.20 -5.30
C ALA A 169 17.83 -17.98 -4.47
N LYS A 170 17.74 -18.11 -3.13
CA LYS A 170 17.50 -16.97 -2.24
C LYS A 170 18.64 -15.96 -2.26
N GLN A 171 19.90 -16.41 -2.35
CA GLN A 171 21.05 -15.51 -2.45
C GLN A 171 21.06 -14.77 -3.80
N GLU A 172 20.81 -15.45 -4.90
CA GLU A 172 20.69 -14.82 -6.23
C GLU A 172 19.53 -13.82 -6.28
N LEU A 173 18.39 -14.13 -5.65
CA LEU A 173 17.28 -13.17 -5.53
C LEU A 173 17.68 -11.91 -4.77
N ARG A 174 18.47 -12.03 -3.70
CA ARG A 174 18.98 -10.87 -2.95
C ARG A 174 19.95 -10.03 -3.79
N LYS A 175 20.83 -10.69 -4.55
CA LYS A 175 21.74 -10.00 -5.48
C LYS A 175 20.95 -9.26 -6.55
N LEU A 176 20.00 -9.92 -7.21
CA LEU A 176 19.17 -9.31 -8.25
C LEU A 176 18.36 -8.12 -7.74
N LYS A 177 17.82 -8.20 -6.51
CA LYS A 177 17.13 -7.06 -5.88
C LYS A 177 18.06 -5.86 -5.69
N LYS A 178 19.28 -6.10 -5.23
CA LYS A 178 20.29 -5.04 -5.06
C LYS A 178 20.74 -4.45 -6.41
N ASP A 179 20.96 -5.30 -7.40
CA ASP A 179 21.33 -4.87 -8.76
C ASP A 179 20.20 -4.07 -9.42
N PHE A 180 18.94 -4.45 -9.17
CA PHE A 180 17.77 -3.70 -9.63
C PHE A 180 17.67 -2.33 -8.94
N GLU A 181 17.83 -2.28 -7.62
CA GLU A 181 17.82 -1.02 -6.84
C GLU A 181 18.91 -0.07 -7.33
N THR A 182 20.14 -0.55 -7.47
CA THR A 182 21.24 0.25 -8.03
C THR A 182 20.99 0.69 -9.48
N SER A 183 20.42 -0.18 -10.32
CA SER A 183 20.03 0.19 -11.69
C SER A 183 18.95 1.26 -11.73
N LEU A 184 18.00 1.20 -10.81
CA LEU A 184 16.94 2.18 -10.66
C LEU A 184 17.50 3.53 -10.19
N ASP A 185 18.39 3.55 -9.19
CA ASP A 185 19.06 4.76 -8.72
C ASP A 185 19.93 5.41 -9.81
N MET A 186 20.67 4.61 -10.57
CA MET A 186 21.44 5.10 -11.72
C MET A 186 20.54 5.72 -12.78
N ARG A 187 19.37 5.11 -13.06
CA ARG A 187 18.40 5.62 -14.03
C ARG A 187 17.75 6.92 -13.57
N LEU A 188 17.37 7.02 -12.30
CA LEU A 188 16.83 8.25 -11.71
C LEU A 188 17.87 9.37 -11.77
N SER A 189 19.13 9.08 -11.42
CA SER A 189 20.22 10.06 -11.49
C SER A 189 20.52 10.49 -12.93
N ALA A 190 20.41 9.58 -13.91
CA ALA A 190 20.56 9.90 -15.32
C ALA A 190 19.41 10.77 -15.84
N ALA A 191 18.17 10.48 -15.43
CA ALA A 191 17.00 11.27 -15.80
C ALA A 191 17.06 12.69 -15.21
N GLN A 192 17.51 12.84 -13.96
CA GLN A 192 17.73 14.17 -13.36
C GLN A 192 18.77 14.99 -14.14
N LYS A 193 19.90 14.37 -14.53
CA LYS A 193 20.92 15.04 -15.36
C LYS A 193 20.39 15.41 -16.75
N GLU A 194 19.53 14.58 -17.34
CA GLU A 194 18.88 14.87 -18.61
C GLU A 194 17.95 16.10 -18.46
N GLU A 195 17.13 16.14 -17.41
CA GLU A 195 16.24 17.28 -17.11
C GLU A 195 17.02 18.58 -16.87
N GLU A 196 18.10 18.55 -16.08
CA GLU A 196 19.00 19.69 -15.87
C GLU A 196 19.61 20.17 -17.20
N SER A 197 19.99 19.24 -18.08
CA SER A 197 20.54 19.57 -19.40
C SER A 197 19.49 20.22 -20.31
N LEU A 198 18.25 19.75 -20.28
CA LEU A 198 17.13 20.33 -21.02
C LEU A 198 16.79 21.73 -20.51
N HIS A 199 16.78 21.93 -19.19
CA HIS A 199 16.60 23.25 -18.59
C HIS A 199 17.71 24.22 -19.03
N SER A 200 18.96 23.76 -19.06
CA SER A 200 20.09 24.55 -19.56
C SER A 200 19.95 24.89 -21.06
N ILE A 201 19.48 23.95 -21.89
CA ILE A 201 19.20 24.18 -23.31
C ILE A 201 18.11 25.23 -23.50
N GLU A 202 16.99 25.14 -22.78
CA GLU A 202 15.90 26.12 -22.90
C GLU A 202 16.35 27.51 -22.45
N ALA A 203 17.07 27.62 -21.33
CA ALA A 203 17.64 28.88 -20.88
C ALA A 203 18.63 29.49 -21.91
N ASN A 204 19.45 28.67 -22.57
CA ASN A 204 20.35 29.13 -23.63
C ASN A 204 19.59 29.56 -24.89
N LYS A 205 18.49 28.87 -25.23
CA LYS A 205 17.61 29.22 -26.35
C LYS A 205 16.91 30.56 -26.10
N GLU A 206 16.43 30.81 -24.88
CA GLU A 206 15.87 32.10 -24.48
C GLU A 206 16.91 33.22 -24.58
N LYS A 207 18.12 33.00 -24.06
CA LYS A 207 19.23 33.97 -24.20
C LYS A 207 19.59 34.24 -25.65
N ALA A 208 19.62 33.21 -26.50
CA ALA A 208 19.86 33.38 -27.93
C ALA A 208 18.74 34.19 -28.62
N ALA A 209 17.48 34.02 -28.21
CA ALA A 209 16.36 34.82 -28.70
C ALA A 209 16.46 36.29 -28.25
N GLN A 210 16.86 36.55 -27.00
CA GLN A 210 17.10 37.91 -26.48
C GLN A 210 18.21 38.61 -27.27
N LEU A 211 19.38 37.98 -27.42
CA LEU A 211 20.49 38.52 -28.21
C LEU A 211 20.10 38.78 -29.68
N ARG A 212 19.27 37.91 -30.27
CA ARG A 212 18.74 38.12 -31.62
C ARG A 212 17.85 39.36 -31.72
N ASN A 213 17.05 39.64 -30.70
CA ASN A 213 16.20 40.82 -30.65
C ASN A 213 17.03 42.09 -30.42
N GLU A 214 18.02 42.05 -29.53
CA GLU A 214 18.98 43.15 -29.35
C GLU A 214 19.74 43.47 -30.64
N ALA A 215 20.21 42.44 -31.37
CA ALA A 215 20.87 42.62 -32.64
C ALA A 215 19.97 43.29 -33.69
N LYS A 216 18.66 42.95 -33.72
CA LYS A 216 17.69 43.63 -34.59
C LYS A 216 17.52 45.10 -34.20
N ALA A 217 17.36 45.40 -32.92
CA ALA A 217 17.24 46.77 -32.44
C ALA A 217 18.49 47.62 -32.75
N ILE A 218 19.68 47.04 -32.60
CA ILE A 218 20.94 47.69 -32.99
C ILE A 218 20.97 47.93 -34.51
N GLN A 219 20.53 46.96 -35.31
CA GLN A 219 20.47 47.12 -36.77
C GLN A 219 19.49 48.21 -37.20
N GLU A 220 18.31 48.29 -36.57
CA GLU A 220 17.31 49.34 -36.81
C GLU A 220 17.85 50.73 -36.44
N SER A 221 18.48 50.86 -35.26
CA SER A 221 19.09 52.14 -34.87
C SER A 221 20.24 52.58 -35.78
N LEU A 222 21.05 51.62 -36.29
CA LEU A 222 22.10 51.91 -37.27
C LEU A 222 21.50 52.37 -38.62
N MET A 223 20.38 51.79 -39.05
CA MET A 223 19.65 52.25 -40.24
C MET A 223 19.12 53.68 -40.05
N HIS A 224 18.57 54.01 -38.88
CA HIS A 224 18.15 55.38 -38.57
C HIS A 224 19.32 56.36 -38.56
N MET A 225 20.45 55.99 -37.95
CA MET A 225 21.66 56.81 -37.96
C MET A 225 22.15 57.05 -39.39
N LYS A 226 22.19 56.02 -40.25
CA LYS A 226 22.57 56.16 -41.66
C LYS A 226 21.68 57.13 -42.41
N ALA A 227 20.36 57.00 -42.27
CA ALA A 227 19.40 57.91 -42.89
C ALA A 227 19.62 59.37 -42.42
N ALA A 228 19.84 59.58 -41.12
CA ALA A 228 20.14 60.91 -40.58
C ALA A 228 21.47 61.47 -41.12
N THR A 229 22.50 60.64 -41.27
CA THR A 229 23.78 61.09 -41.86
C THR A 229 23.66 61.42 -43.34
N GLU A 230 22.83 60.71 -44.10
CA GLU A 230 22.57 61.02 -45.51
C GLU A 230 21.79 62.34 -45.64
N GLN A 231 20.80 62.58 -44.78
CA GLN A 231 20.07 63.85 -44.71
C GLN A 231 21.00 65.02 -44.37
N LEU A 232 21.87 64.87 -43.38
CA LEU A 232 22.82 65.91 -43.00
C LEU A 232 23.82 66.22 -44.13
N GLN A 233 24.24 65.21 -44.90
CA GLN A 233 25.07 65.41 -46.09
C GLN A 233 24.33 66.18 -47.19
N GLU A 234 23.04 65.91 -47.39
CA GLU A 234 22.22 66.63 -48.36
C GLU A 234 22.04 68.10 -47.94
N GLU A 235 21.73 68.36 -46.68
CA GLU A 235 21.62 69.71 -46.12
C GLU A 235 22.94 70.49 -46.23
N ASP A 236 24.08 69.87 -45.87
CA ASP A 236 25.41 70.47 -46.02
C ASP A 236 25.69 70.88 -47.49
N SER A 237 25.26 70.05 -48.45
CA SER A 237 25.40 70.37 -49.87
C SER A 237 24.54 71.57 -50.30
N GLN A 238 23.32 71.70 -49.76
CA GLN A 238 22.43 72.83 -50.02
C GLN A 238 22.99 74.12 -49.43
N VAL A 239 23.47 74.09 -48.18
CA VAL A 239 24.08 75.24 -47.51
C VAL A 239 25.30 75.77 -48.28
N LEU A 240 26.14 74.88 -48.83
CA LEU A 240 27.28 75.29 -49.66
C LEU A 240 26.84 76.02 -50.94
N VAL A 241 25.79 75.53 -51.60
CA VAL A 241 25.22 76.17 -52.80
C VAL A 241 24.63 77.55 -52.45
N GLU A 242 23.86 77.64 -51.36
CA GLU A 242 23.30 78.92 -50.89
C GLU A 242 24.39 79.93 -50.54
N LYS A 243 25.45 79.49 -49.85
CA LYS A 243 26.61 80.33 -49.52
C LYS A 243 27.27 80.90 -50.79
N ASP A 244 27.43 80.08 -51.82
CA ASP A 244 28.02 80.51 -53.09
C ASP A 244 27.12 81.51 -53.84
N ILE A 245 25.79 81.31 -53.81
CA ILE A 245 24.82 82.27 -54.35
C ILE A 245 24.93 83.61 -53.60
N ALA A 246 24.85 83.60 -52.27
CA ALA A 246 24.92 84.80 -51.44
C ALA A 246 26.24 85.57 -51.66
N SER A 247 27.38 84.87 -51.65
CA SER A 247 28.70 85.46 -51.91
C SER A 247 28.76 86.17 -53.28
N ASN A 248 28.25 85.53 -54.33
CA ASN A 248 28.20 86.12 -55.67
C ASN A 248 27.30 87.35 -55.73
N THR A 249 26.15 87.34 -55.04
CA THR A 249 25.26 88.52 -54.98
C THR A 249 25.91 89.70 -54.25
N TYR A 250 26.59 89.45 -53.12
CA TYR A 250 27.32 90.50 -52.38
C TYR A 250 28.46 91.10 -53.21
N LYS A 251 29.18 90.26 -53.96
CA LYS A 251 30.25 90.71 -54.85
C LYS A 251 29.72 91.63 -55.95
N GLN A 252 28.59 91.29 -56.56
CA GLN A 252 27.93 92.14 -57.58
C GLN A 252 27.47 93.47 -57.00
N ALA A 253 26.84 93.45 -55.82
CA ALA A 253 26.41 94.67 -55.13
C ALA A 253 27.59 95.58 -54.79
N LEU A 254 28.72 95.01 -54.34
CA LEU A 254 29.94 95.77 -54.05
C LEU A 254 30.48 96.46 -55.31
N GLU A 255 30.62 95.74 -56.43
CA GLU A 255 31.09 96.31 -57.71
C GLU A 255 30.17 97.43 -58.23
N GLU A 256 28.85 97.33 -58.01
CA GLU A 256 27.91 98.41 -58.33
C GLU A 256 28.08 99.64 -57.44
N THR A 257 28.33 99.44 -56.15
CA THR A 257 28.54 100.54 -55.20
C THR A 257 29.87 101.25 -55.44
N GLU A 258 30.93 100.53 -55.81
CA GLU A 258 32.23 101.12 -56.18
C GLU A 258 32.12 101.96 -57.46
N LYS A 259 31.35 101.49 -58.45
CA LYS A 259 31.02 102.29 -59.64
C LYS A 259 30.32 103.57 -59.25
N LYS A 260 29.26 103.50 -58.43
CA LYS A 260 28.50 104.67 -57.96
C LYS A 260 29.36 105.66 -57.15
N LEU A 261 30.24 105.17 -56.28
CA LEU A 261 31.21 105.99 -55.53
C LEU A 261 32.21 106.70 -56.45
N SER A 262 32.63 106.07 -57.55
CA SER A 262 33.52 106.69 -58.53
C SER A 262 32.85 107.86 -59.29
N TYR A 263 31.54 107.78 -59.54
CA TYR A 263 30.77 108.86 -60.17
C TYR A 263 30.58 110.05 -59.23
N LEU A 264 30.18 109.79 -57.99
CA LEU A 264 29.95 110.82 -56.97
C LEU A 264 31.23 111.57 -56.55
N ARG A 265 32.40 110.92 -56.65
CA ARG A 265 33.69 111.54 -56.34
C ARG A 265 34.14 112.58 -57.37
N ASN A 266 33.59 112.56 -58.59
CA ASN A 266 33.95 113.49 -59.67
C ASN A 266 33.09 114.77 -59.72
N GLU A 267 32.05 114.87 -58.89
CA GLU A 267 31.08 116.00 -58.90
C GLU A 267 31.21 116.94 -57.68
N PHE A 268 32.32 116.88 -56.94
CA PHE A 268 32.45 117.57 -55.66
C PHE A 268 32.77 119.08 -55.81
N ASP A 269 31.80 119.96 -55.50
CA ASP A 269 31.98 121.42 -55.40
C ASP A 269 32.28 121.86 -53.94
N PRO A 270 33.49 122.38 -53.64
CA PRO A 270 33.93 122.74 -52.30
C PRO A 270 33.30 124.01 -51.70
N THR A 271 32.59 124.82 -52.50
CA THR A 271 32.08 126.13 -52.04
C THR A 271 30.65 126.06 -51.53
N ALA A 272 29.79 125.25 -52.16
CA ALA A 272 28.50 124.86 -51.61
C ALA A 272 28.65 124.10 -50.28
N TYR A 273 29.73 123.32 -50.12
CA TYR A 273 30.06 122.57 -48.91
C TYR A 273 30.14 123.46 -47.66
N LYS A 274 30.65 124.69 -47.76
CA LYS A 274 30.91 125.57 -46.61
C LYS A 274 29.65 126.25 -46.07
N THR A 275 28.72 126.62 -46.94
CA THR A 275 27.41 127.19 -46.54
C THR A 275 26.41 126.09 -46.17
N LEU A 276 26.51 124.90 -46.80
CA LEU A 276 25.86 123.72 -46.27
C LEU A 276 26.42 123.37 -44.90
N LYS A 277 27.74 123.51 -44.65
CA LYS A 277 28.40 123.11 -43.39
C LYS A 277 27.80 123.80 -42.16
N GLU A 278 27.50 125.08 -42.24
CA GLU A 278 26.93 125.84 -41.11
C GLU A 278 25.46 125.44 -40.83
N LYS A 279 24.62 125.34 -41.86
CA LYS A 279 23.26 124.78 -41.71
C LYS A 279 23.28 123.30 -41.32
N LEU A 280 24.30 122.57 -41.75
CA LEU A 280 24.57 121.18 -41.39
C LEU A 280 24.98 121.04 -39.93
N ASP A 281 25.68 122.02 -39.34
CA ASP A 281 26.10 121.99 -37.94
C ASP A 281 24.91 122.30 -36.99
N GLU A 282 24.00 123.21 -37.36
CA GLU A 282 22.75 123.47 -36.63
C GLU A 282 21.77 122.29 -36.75
N THR A 283 21.53 121.81 -37.97
CA THR A 283 20.74 120.58 -38.18
C THR A 283 21.41 119.36 -37.56
N ASN A 284 22.75 119.25 -37.53
CA ASN A 284 23.47 118.18 -36.80
C ASN A 284 23.19 118.25 -35.30
N SER A 285 23.04 119.44 -34.73
CA SER A 285 22.78 119.59 -33.30
C SER A 285 21.37 119.13 -32.93
N GLU A 286 20.36 119.47 -33.75
CA GLU A 286 18.99 118.95 -33.61
C GLU A 286 18.92 117.45 -33.90
N ILE A 287 19.60 116.99 -34.95
CA ILE A 287 19.76 115.57 -35.31
C ILE A 287 20.42 114.80 -34.15
N SER A 288 21.44 115.35 -33.49
CA SER A 288 22.11 114.71 -32.34
C SER A 288 21.17 114.57 -31.14
N SER A 289 20.33 115.58 -30.88
CA SER A 289 19.29 115.53 -29.84
C SER A 289 18.22 114.48 -30.16
N MET A 290 17.74 114.43 -31.41
CA MET A 290 16.76 113.43 -31.85
C MET A 290 17.35 112.03 -31.89
N GLN A 291 18.60 111.88 -32.32
CA GLN A 291 19.36 110.63 -32.28
C GLN A 291 19.47 110.13 -30.86
N LYS A 292 19.82 110.99 -29.89
CA LYS A 292 19.89 110.60 -28.48
C LYS A 292 18.54 110.12 -27.94
N LYS A 293 17.43 110.81 -28.24
CA LYS A 293 16.08 110.36 -27.85
C LYS A 293 15.70 109.03 -28.52
N ILE A 294 16.08 108.84 -29.79
CA ILE A 294 15.88 107.57 -30.50
C ILE A 294 16.73 106.46 -29.87
N GLU A 295 17.94 106.77 -29.44
CA GLU A 295 18.87 105.82 -28.83
C GLU A 295 18.43 105.42 -27.42
N ASP A 296 17.98 106.39 -26.62
CA ASP A 296 17.37 106.15 -25.30
C ASP A 296 16.07 105.33 -25.42
N ALA A 297 15.19 105.65 -26.38
CA ALA A 297 13.98 104.87 -26.65
C ALA A 297 14.31 103.46 -27.16
N ARG A 298 15.29 103.33 -28.07
CA ARG A 298 15.78 102.03 -28.55
C ARG A 298 16.38 101.21 -27.42
N ALA A 299 17.08 101.83 -26.47
CA ALA A 299 17.65 101.13 -25.33
C ALA A 299 16.54 100.56 -24.42
N LEU A 300 15.48 101.33 -24.14
CA LEU A 300 14.31 100.88 -23.37
C LEU A 300 13.53 99.78 -24.11
N ASP A 301 13.35 99.92 -25.43
CA ASP A 301 12.73 98.88 -26.27
C ASP A 301 13.58 97.61 -26.30
N LEU A 302 14.92 97.73 -26.34
CA LEU A 302 15.82 96.58 -26.31
C LEU A 302 15.78 95.87 -24.94
N GLU A 303 15.72 96.64 -23.85
CA GLU A 303 15.63 96.12 -22.49
C GLU A 303 14.30 95.41 -22.24
N THR A 304 13.18 95.96 -22.73
CA THR A 304 11.87 95.29 -22.66
C THR A 304 11.80 94.04 -23.54
N VAL A 305 12.36 94.07 -24.75
CA VAL A 305 12.49 92.86 -25.59
C VAL A 305 13.35 91.81 -24.89
N ALA A 306 14.47 92.21 -24.29
CA ALA A 306 15.33 91.29 -23.54
C ALA A 306 14.58 90.63 -22.37
N ALA A 307 13.83 91.40 -21.57
CA ALA A 307 13.01 90.87 -20.48
C ALA A 307 11.93 89.89 -20.98
N ILE A 308 11.23 90.23 -22.08
CA ILE A 308 10.23 89.34 -22.68
C ILE A 308 10.87 88.06 -23.22
N THR A 309 12.08 88.15 -23.82
CA THR A 309 12.78 86.95 -24.31
C THR A 309 13.20 86.03 -23.17
N THR A 310 13.64 86.57 -22.03
CA THR A 310 13.97 85.75 -20.86
C THR A 310 12.74 85.08 -20.26
N GLU A 311 11.62 85.79 -20.12
CA GLU A 311 10.36 85.19 -19.65
C GLU A 311 9.84 84.10 -20.61
N LEU A 312 9.99 84.32 -21.92
CA LEU A 312 9.64 83.34 -22.94
C LEU A 312 10.51 82.08 -22.85
N ASP A 313 11.81 82.24 -22.63
CA ASP A 313 12.73 81.11 -22.50
C ASP A 313 12.50 80.35 -21.19
N ASP A 314 12.22 81.03 -20.07
CA ASP A 314 11.81 80.41 -18.81
C ASP A 314 10.49 79.63 -18.97
N ALA A 315 9.50 80.19 -19.69
CA ALA A 315 8.25 79.52 -19.99
C ALA A 315 8.43 78.29 -20.88
N LYS A 316 9.34 78.33 -21.87
CA LYS A 316 9.69 77.16 -22.70
C LYS A 316 10.35 76.07 -21.85
N GLU A 317 11.26 76.42 -20.96
CA GLU A 317 11.91 75.44 -20.07
C GLU A 317 10.89 74.76 -19.14
N MET A 318 9.96 75.54 -18.56
CA MET A 318 8.87 74.98 -17.76
C MET A 318 7.95 74.07 -18.58
N LEU A 319 7.59 74.46 -19.81
CA LEU A 319 6.78 73.62 -20.71
C LEU A 319 7.49 72.30 -21.05
N GLN A 320 8.80 72.35 -21.31
CA GLN A 320 9.62 71.17 -21.57
C GLN A 320 9.64 70.21 -20.38
N LYS A 321 9.82 70.73 -19.15
CA LYS A 321 9.75 69.93 -17.91
C LYS A 321 8.39 69.26 -17.73
N VAL A 322 7.30 69.99 -17.98
CA VAL A 322 5.94 69.42 -17.91
C VAL A 322 5.73 68.33 -18.97
N ALA A 323 6.26 68.50 -20.18
CA ALA A 323 6.18 67.47 -21.22
C ALA A 323 6.97 66.20 -20.86
N GLU A 324 8.14 66.36 -20.22
CA GLU A 324 8.94 65.24 -19.70
C GLU A 324 8.21 64.52 -18.56
N GLU A 325 7.63 65.25 -17.60
CA GLU A 325 6.79 64.68 -16.54
C GLU A 325 5.59 63.92 -17.10
N GLU A 326 4.87 64.49 -18.07
CA GLU A 326 3.76 63.82 -18.75
C GLU A 326 4.20 62.51 -19.43
N SER A 327 5.38 62.51 -20.07
CA SER A 327 5.97 61.30 -20.65
C SER A 327 6.27 60.24 -19.59
N THR A 328 6.89 60.63 -18.47
CA THR A 328 7.17 59.69 -17.36
C THR A 328 5.91 59.11 -16.73
N LEU A 329 4.87 59.94 -16.53
CA LEU A 329 3.58 59.50 -16.00
C LEU A 329 2.87 58.56 -16.98
N ARG A 330 2.91 58.84 -18.28
CA ARG A 330 2.37 57.94 -19.31
C ARG A 330 3.06 56.57 -19.27
N ASN A 331 4.38 56.55 -19.21
CA ASN A 331 5.15 55.31 -19.11
C ASN A 331 4.81 54.54 -17.82
N LEU A 332 4.66 55.22 -16.68
CA LEU A 332 4.24 54.60 -15.42
C LEU A 332 2.84 54.00 -15.52
N VAL A 333 1.88 54.71 -16.14
CA VAL A 333 0.53 54.21 -16.35
C VAL A 333 0.53 52.98 -17.26
N GLU A 334 1.36 52.95 -18.30
CA GLU A 334 1.53 51.77 -19.16
C GLU A 334 2.13 50.58 -18.38
N SER A 335 3.16 50.81 -17.56
CA SER A 335 3.72 49.79 -16.67
C SER A 335 2.67 49.22 -15.73
N LEU A 336 1.91 50.08 -15.05
CA LEU A 336 0.84 49.66 -14.13
C LEU A 336 -0.29 48.90 -14.84
N LYS A 337 -0.61 49.24 -16.09
CA LYS A 337 -1.58 48.49 -16.89
C LYS A 337 -1.08 47.09 -17.23
N LEU A 338 0.21 46.94 -17.57
CA LEU A 338 0.83 45.64 -17.83
C LEU A 338 0.87 44.79 -16.55
N GLU A 339 1.27 45.38 -15.42
CA GLU A 339 1.24 44.71 -14.11
C GLU A 339 -0.18 44.28 -13.73
N LEU A 340 -1.18 45.14 -13.93
CA LEU A 340 -2.58 44.78 -13.67
C LEU A 340 -3.06 43.64 -14.57
N ALA A 341 -2.64 43.60 -15.83
CA ALA A 341 -2.97 42.50 -16.73
C ALA A 341 -2.30 41.19 -16.29
N ALA A 342 -1.02 41.24 -15.89
CA ALA A 342 -0.30 40.09 -15.34
C ALA A 342 -0.97 39.56 -14.07
N VAL A 343 -1.29 40.43 -13.11
CA VAL A 343 -1.97 40.04 -11.86
C VAL A 343 -3.35 39.42 -12.15
N LYS A 344 -4.10 39.92 -13.14
CA LYS A 344 -5.37 39.30 -13.54
C LYS A 344 -5.18 37.91 -14.14
N GLN A 345 -4.14 37.72 -14.95
CA GLN A 345 -3.79 36.41 -15.50
C GLN A 345 -3.39 35.45 -14.37
N ASP A 346 -2.51 35.86 -13.47
CA ASP A 346 -2.09 35.05 -12.32
C ASP A 346 -3.27 34.68 -11.42
N HIS A 347 -4.19 35.62 -11.18
CA HIS A 347 -5.42 35.35 -10.42
C HIS A 347 -6.29 34.29 -11.11
N SER A 348 -6.43 34.35 -12.45
CA SER A 348 -7.19 33.35 -13.19
C SER A 348 -6.55 31.95 -13.13
N GLN A 349 -5.21 31.86 -13.26
CA GLN A 349 -4.47 30.61 -13.12
C GLN A 349 -4.54 30.05 -11.70
N LEU A 350 -4.45 30.92 -10.69
CA LEU A 350 -4.57 30.50 -9.29
C LEU A 350 -5.96 29.96 -9.01
N LYS A 351 -7.00 30.60 -9.54
CA LYS A 351 -8.39 30.13 -9.40
C LYS A 351 -8.62 28.76 -10.06
N GLU A 352 -8.03 28.52 -11.23
CA GLU A 352 -8.07 27.20 -11.88
C GLU A 352 -7.37 26.13 -11.02
N LYS A 353 -6.15 26.43 -10.55
CA LYS A 353 -5.42 25.53 -9.63
C LYS A 353 -6.19 25.28 -8.34
N ASP A 354 -6.87 26.28 -7.79
CA ASP A 354 -7.70 26.15 -6.60
C ASP A 354 -8.84 25.15 -6.87
N THR A 355 -9.55 25.28 -7.99
CA THR A 355 -10.60 24.32 -8.38
C THR A 355 -10.08 22.90 -8.62
N ASP A 356 -8.88 22.75 -9.20
CA ASP A 356 -8.24 21.45 -9.36
C ASP A 356 -7.88 20.83 -8.01
N THR A 357 -7.34 21.63 -7.09
CA THR A 357 -7.03 21.17 -5.73
C THR A 357 -8.29 20.83 -4.94
N GLU A 358 -9.37 21.58 -5.08
CA GLU A 358 -10.69 21.26 -4.49
C GLU A 358 -11.21 19.92 -5.02
N SER A 359 -11.08 19.66 -6.33
CA SER A 359 -11.45 18.38 -6.95
C SER A 359 -10.62 17.21 -6.39
N ILE A 360 -9.30 17.39 -6.23
CA ILE A 360 -8.41 16.40 -5.62
C ILE A 360 -8.80 16.15 -4.16
N VAL A 361 -9.07 17.21 -3.39
CA VAL A 361 -9.51 17.10 -1.99
C VAL A 361 -10.84 16.35 -1.90
N ALA A 362 -11.79 16.60 -2.81
CA ALA A 362 -13.04 15.88 -2.88
C ALA A 362 -12.85 14.39 -3.20
N ASP A 363 -12.00 14.04 -4.17
CA ASP A 363 -11.66 12.63 -4.50
C ASP A 363 -10.97 11.92 -3.32
N LEU A 364 -10.01 12.59 -2.67
CA LEU A 364 -9.37 12.07 -1.45
C LEU A 364 -10.38 11.89 -0.31
N HIS A 365 -11.33 12.80 -0.14
CA HIS A 365 -12.39 12.66 0.86
C HIS A 365 -13.27 11.44 0.58
N VAL A 366 -13.66 11.21 -0.68
CA VAL A 366 -14.43 10.02 -1.06
C VAL A 366 -13.63 8.73 -0.80
N LYS A 367 -12.35 8.69 -1.16
CA LYS A 367 -11.47 7.55 -0.87
C LYS A 367 -11.34 7.30 0.63
N LEU A 368 -11.19 8.36 1.43
CA LEU A 368 -11.13 8.27 2.88
C LEU A 368 -12.42 7.68 3.47
N GLN A 369 -13.58 8.16 3.03
CA GLN A 369 -14.88 7.63 3.49
C GLN A 369 -15.06 6.16 3.09
N LYS A 370 -14.65 5.80 1.87
CA LYS A 370 -14.68 4.40 1.41
C LYS A 370 -13.80 3.52 2.31
N CYS A 371 -12.53 3.88 2.51
CA CYS A 371 -11.64 3.15 3.39
C CYS A 371 -12.17 3.07 4.84
N LYS A 372 -12.81 4.13 5.33
CA LYS A 372 -13.44 4.13 6.65
C LYS A 372 -14.56 3.11 6.73
N SER A 373 -15.43 3.04 5.72
CA SER A 373 -16.51 2.04 5.68
C SER A 373 -15.99 0.61 5.53
N GLU A 374 -14.94 0.39 4.74
CA GLU A 374 -14.29 -0.92 4.59
C GLU A 374 -13.63 -1.37 5.89
N LEU A 375 -12.99 -0.44 6.62
CA LEU A 375 -12.41 -0.71 7.94
C LEU A 375 -13.49 -1.07 8.96
N GLU A 376 -14.62 -0.36 8.98
CA GLU A 376 -15.73 -0.65 9.88
C GLU A 376 -16.31 -2.05 9.64
N VAL A 377 -16.46 -2.45 8.37
CA VAL A 377 -16.86 -3.82 8.00
C VAL A 377 -15.83 -4.85 8.46
N ALA A 378 -14.54 -4.58 8.27
CA ALA A 378 -13.47 -5.49 8.70
C ALA A 378 -13.43 -5.66 10.23
N VAL A 379 -13.63 -4.58 10.99
CA VAL A 379 -13.69 -4.61 12.45
C VAL A 379 -14.91 -5.40 12.94
N CYS A 380 -16.08 -5.25 12.30
CA CYS A 380 -17.24 -6.08 12.62
C CYS A 380 -16.95 -7.57 12.34
N ALA A 381 -16.35 -7.89 11.20
CA ALA A 381 -15.99 -9.27 10.86
C ALA A 381 -14.94 -9.86 11.83
N GLU A 382 -13.96 -9.06 12.26
CA GLU A 382 -12.98 -9.45 13.28
C GLU A 382 -13.66 -9.73 14.63
N SER A 383 -14.59 -8.87 15.06
CA SER A 383 -15.34 -9.08 16.30
C SER A 383 -16.20 -10.34 16.25
N GLU A 384 -16.81 -10.66 15.10
CA GLU A 384 -17.56 -11.91 14.91
C GLU A 384 -16.64 -13.14 14.94
N ALA A 385 -15.48 -13.06 14.28
CA ALA A 385 -14.48 -14.12 14.30
C ALA A 385 -13.89 -14.34 15.70
N ALA A 386 -13.64 -13.26 16.45
CA ALA A 386 -13.19 -13.33 17.84
C ALA A 386 -14.23 -14.01 18.73
N ALA A 387 -15.51 -13.62 18.61
CA ALA A 387 -16.60 -14.28 19.34
C ALA A 387 -16.71 -15.78 19.01
N ALA A 388 -16.60 -16.16 17.72
CA ALA A 388 -16.60 -17.56 17.32
C ALA A 388 -15.38 -18.33 17.85
N SER A 389 -14.22 -17.69 17.95
CA SER A 389 -13.01 -18.26 18.57
C SER A 389 -13.20 -18.49 20.07
N ASP A 390 -13.81 -17.53 20.78
CA ASP A 390 -14.11 -17.67 22.21
C ASP A 390 -15.10 -18.82 22.45
N ASP A 391 -16.14 -18.95 21.63
CA ASP A 391 -17.09 -20.06 21.68
C ASP A 391 -16.39 -21.41 21.44
N LEU A 392 -15.47 -21.49 20.47
CA LEU A 392 -14.67 -22.69 20.23
C LEU A 392 -13.77 -23.02 21.42
N MET A 393 -13.17 -22.01 22.05
CA MET A 393 -12.35 -22.20 23.25
C MET A 393 -13.17 -22.75 24.41
N LEU A 394 -14.38 -22.23 24.63
CA LEU A 394 -15.31 -22.73 25.64
C LEU A 394 -15.72 -24.19 25.35
N ALA A 395 -16.04 -24.51 24.10
CA ALA A 395 -16.37 -25.88 23.69
C ALA A 395 -15.20 -26.85 23.92
N LEU A 396 -13.96 -26.43 23.62
CA LEU A 396 -12.76 -27.23 23.87
C LEU A 396 -12.51 -27.44 25.37
N GLN A 397 -12.70 -26.40 26.19
CA GLN A 397 -12.59 -26.52 27.65
C GLN A 397 -13.64 -27.47 28.21
N GLN A 398 -14.89 -27.38 27.72
CA GLN A 398 -15.96 -28.29 28.11
C GLN A 398 -15.64 -29.75 27.73
N LEU A 399 -15.24 -30.01 26.49
CA LEU A 399 -14.84 -31.35 26.04
C LEU A 399 -13.65 -31.90 26.83
N SER A 400 -12.70 -31.04 27.22
CA SER A 400 -11.57 -31.42 28.07
C SER A 400 -12.03 -31.83 29.47
N CYS A 401 -12.96 -31.07 30.07
CA CYS A 401 -13.58 -31.42 31.35
C CYS A 401 -14.36 -32.74 31.26
N GLU A 402 -15.20 -32.91 30.24
CA GLU A 402 -15.99 -34.13 30.01
C GLU A 402 -15.08 -35.35 29.79
N SER A 403 -14.02 -35.21 28.99
CA SER A 403 -13.01 -36.26 28.78
C SER A 403 -12.30 -36.65 30.06
N LYS A 404 -11.90 -35.67 30.88
CA LYS A 404 -11.28 -35.91 32.19
C LYS A 404 -12.23 -36.65 33.14
N THR A 405 -13.50 -36.27 33.17
CA THR A 405 -14.52 -36.96 33.97
C THR A 405 -14.72 -38.40 33.48
N ALA A 406 -14.89 -38.61 32.18
CA ALA A 406 -15.04 -39.94 31.59
C ALA A 406 -13.84 -40.85 31.88
N LEU A 407 -12.62 -40.29 31.88
CA LEU A 407 -11.40 -41.03 32.23
C LEU A 407 -11.39 -41.43 33.72
N GLN A 408 -11.78 -40.52 34.62
CA GLN A 408 -11.91 -40.84 36.04
C GLN A 408 -12.98 -41.90 36.31
N GLU A 409 -14.13 -41.82 35.62
CA GLU A 409 -15.19 -42.84 35.70
C GLU A 409 -14.70 -44.20 35.19
N ALA A 410 -13.97 -44.23 34.08
CA ALA A 410 -13.37 -45.46 33.54
C ALA A 410 -12.35 -46.07 34.51
N GLU A 411 -11.50 -45.26 35.15
CA GLU A 411 -10.56 -45.73 36.18
C GLU A 411 -11.29 -46.31 37.40
N MET A 412 -12.38 -45.67 37.85
CA MET A 412 -13.20 -46.17 38.95
C MET A 412 -13.88 -47.50 38.60
N MET A 413 -14.44 -47.62 37.39
CA MET A 413 -15.00 -48.87 36.88
C MET A 413 -13.94 -49.97 36.79
N GLN A 414 -12.72 -49.66 36.35
CA GLN A 414 -11.63 -50.62 36.27
C GLN A 414 -11.23 -51.15 37.66
N LYS A 415 -11.14 -50.27 38.67
CA LYS A 415 -10.86 -50.67 40.06
C LYS A 415 -11.95 -51.58 40.60
N SER A 416 -13.23 -51.20 40.45
CA SER A 416 -14.36 -52.03 40.88
C SER A 416 -14.39 -53.39 40.15
N ALA A 417 -14.12 -53.41 38.84
CA ALA A 417 -14.03 -54.66 38.08
C ALA A 417 -12.86 -55.55 38.54
N ALA A 418 -11.74 -54.96 38.97
CA ALA A 418 -10.63 -55.71 39.55
C ALA A 418 -10.98 -56.30 40.92
N GLU A 419 -11.66 -55.53 41.77
CA GLU A 419 -12.17 -56.00 43.07
C GLU A 419 -13.17 -57.16 42.90
N LEU A 420 -14.14 -57.02 42.00
CA LEU A 420 -15.10 -58.09 41.69
C LEU A 420 -14.42 -59.35 41.12
N ARG A 421 -13.32 -59.20 40.36
CA ARG A 421 -12.53 -60.36 39.90
C ARG A 421 -11.84 -61.07 41.05
N ILE A 422 -11.27 -60.34 42.01
CA ILE A 422 -10.65 -60.92 43.21
C ILE A 422 -11.71 -61.66 44.03
N GLU A 423 -12.88 -61.05 44.23
CA GLU A 423 -14.00 -61.68 44.95
C GLU A 423 -14.51 -62.93 44.22
N ALA A 424 -14.66 -62.88 42.90
CA ALA A 424 -15.06 -64.04 42.09
C ALA A 424 -14.02 -65.18 42.15
N GLU A 425 -12.72 -64.85 42.14
CA GLU A 425 -11.66 -65.84 42.29
C GLU A 425 -11.65 -66.46 43.70
N ALA A 426 -11.85 -65.66 44.74
CA ALA A 426 -12.00 -66.15 46.11
C ALA A 426 -13.23 -67.08 46.26
N ALA A 427 -14.36 -66.71 45.64
CA ALA A 427 -15.56 -67.54 45.61
C ALA A 427 -15.33 -68.86 44.87
N ARG A 428 -14.56 -68.85 43.77
CA ARG A 428 -14.16 -70.06 43.04
C ARG A 428 -13.28 -70.97 43.89
N VAL A 429 -12.31 -70.43 44.63
CA VAL A 429 -11.47 -71.20 45.55
C VAL A 429 -12.34 -71.83 46.65
N ALA A 430 -13.22 -71.05 47.27
CA ALA A 430 -14.14 -71.55 48.30
C ALA A 430 -15.06 -72.67 47.77
N LEU A 431 -15.54 -72.54 46.52
CA LEU A 431 -16.31 -73.59 45.85
C LEU A 431 -15.49 -74.87 45.68
N THR A 432 -14.24 -74.77 45.17
CA THR A 432 -13.38 -75.95 45.01
C THR A 432 -13.09 -76.64 46.34
N GLU A 433 -12.84 -75.89 47.42
CA GLU A 433 -12.66 -76.48 48.74
C GLU A 433 -13.95 -77.13 49.27
N ALA A 434 -15.12 -76.56 48.99
CA ALA A 434 -16.40 -77.15 49.36
C ALA A 434 -16.67 -78.45 48.59
N GLU A 435 -16.32 -78.49 47.29
CA GLU A 435 -16.39 -79.70 46.46
C GLU A 435 -15.46 -80.80 46.98
N GLU A 436 -14.22 -80.48 47.36
CA GLU A 436 -13.30 -81.43 47.99
C GLU A 436 -13.83 -81.96 49.33
N ARG A 437 -14.38 -81.09 50.18
CA ARG A 437 -15.02 -81.51 51.44
C ARG A 437 -16.23 -82.42 51.19
N LEU A 438 -17.04 -82.12 50.18
CA LEU A 438 -18.17 -82.96 49.79
C LEU A 438 -17.70 -84.34 49.30
N GLN A 439 -16.64 -84.41 48.50
CA GLN A 439 -16.07 -85.68 48.05
C GLN A 439 -15.54 -86.51 49.23
N SER A 440 -14.88 -85.88 50.20
CA SER A 440 -14.43 -86.56 51.42
C SER A 440 -15.62 -87.07 52.24
N ALA A 441 -16.65 -86.24 52.46
CA ALA A 441 -17.86 -86.65 53.17
C ALA A 441 -18.62 -87.78 52.45
N LEU A 442 -18.62 -87.81 51.11
CA LEU A 442 -19.19 -88.91 50.33
C LEU A 442 -18.42 -90.21 50.53
N LYS A 443 -17.09 -90.18 50.52
CA LYS A 443 -16.26 -91.37 50.82
C LYS A 443 -16.51 -91.88 52.24
N GLU A 444 -16.54 -90.99 53.23
CA GLU A 444 -16.89 -91.36 54.61
C GLU A 444 -18.31 -91.94 54.72
N ALA A 445 -19.28 -91.39 53.99
CA ALA A 445 -20.64 -91.92 53.95
C ALA A 445 -20.72 -93.29 53.26
N GLU A 446 -19.92 -93.52 52.22
CA GLU A 446 -19.78 -94.84 51.58
C GLU A 446 -19.13 -95.86 52.52
N GLU A 447 -18.08 -95.47 53.26
CA GLU A 447 -17.46 -96.28 54.30
C GLU A 447 -18.43 -96.59 55.45
N ALA A 448 -19.19 -95.58 55.89
CA ALA A 448 -20.24 -95.74 56.91
C ALA A 448 -21.35 -96.68 56.41
N LYS A 449 -21.78 -96.58 55.15
CA LYS A 449 -22.72 -97.53 54.53
C LYS A 449 -22.14 -98.94 54.42
N ALA A 450 -20.85 -99.09 54.11
CA ALA A 450 -20.20 -100.39 54.09
C ALA A 450 -20.11 -101.00 55.49
N ALA A 451 -19.83 -100.19 56.52
CA ALA A 451 -19.86 -100.58 57.92
C ALA A 451 -21.29 -100.93 58.38
N GLU A 452 -22.30 -100.16 57.95
CA GLU A 452 -23.72 -100.46 58.18
C GLU A 452 -24.10 -101.80 57.54
N ALA A 453 -23.74 -102.04 56.28
CA ALA A 453 -24.00 -103.31 55.60
C ALA A 453 -23.32 -104.48 56.33
N LYS A 454 -22.08 -104.30 56.80
CA LYS A 454 -21.37 -105.28 57.63
C LYS A 454 -22.06 -105.52 58.97
N ALA A 455 -22.55 -104.47 59.62
CA ALA A 455 -23.32 -104.59 60.86
C ALA A 455 -24.68 -105.28 60.60
N LEU A 456 -25.34 -105.00 59.49
CA LEU A 456 -26.57 -105.68 59.06
C LEU A 456 -26.33 -107.15 58.75
N ASP A 457 -25.20 -107.52 58.13
CA ASP A 457 -24.81 -108.92 57.94
C ASP A 457 -24.49 -109.62 59.27
N GLN A 458 -23.86 -108.93 60.22
CA GLN A 458 -23.69 -109.44 61.58
C GLN A 458 -25.03 -109.61 62.30
N ILE A 459 -25.97 -108.67 62.14
CA ILE A 459 -27.34 -108.77 62.66
C ILE A 459 -28.06 -109.95 62.00
N LYS A 460 -27.92 -110.16 60.68
CA LYS A 460 -28.46 -111.34 59.99
C LYS A 460 -27.84 -112.63 60.53
N GLN A 461 -26.52 -112.70 60.71
CA GLN A 461 -25.87 -113.87 61.31
C GLN A 461 -26.33 -114.13 62.75
N LEU A 462 -26.53 -113.09 63.56
CA LEU A 462 -27.09 -113.20 64.91
C LEU A 462 -28.58 -113.59 64.87
N SER A 463 -29.34 -113.11 63.88
CA SER A 463 -30.73 -113.49 63.63
C SER A 463 -30.83 -114.93 63.14
N ASP A 464 -29.87 -115.42 62.36
CA ASP A 464 -29.78 -116.80 61.89
C ASP A 464 -29.32 -117.74 63.03
N ARG A 465 -28.48 -117.24 63.94
CA ARG A 465 -28.13 -117.94 65.19
C ARG A 465 -29.27 -117.93 66.20
N ALA A 466 -30.05 -116.84 66.27
CA ALA A 466 -31.24 -116.75 67.10
C ALA A 466 -32.39 -117.60 66.53
N SER A 467 -32.57 -117.62 65.21
CA SER A 467 -33.54 -118.50 64.54
C SER A 467 -33.12 -119.98 64.57
N ALA A 468 -31.82 -120.29 64.69
CA ALA A 468 -31.32 -121.64 64.99
C ALA A 468 -31.52 -122.07 66.46
N VAL A 469 -31.68 -121.13 67.41
CA VAL A 469 -32.00 -121.41 68.82
C VAL A 469 -33.51 -121.32 69.09
N GLN A 470 -34.27 -120.70 68.19
CA GLN A 470 -35.69 -120.38 68.37
C GLN A 470 -36.56 -121.00 67.26
N ALA A 471 -36.24 -122.24 66.89
CA ALA A 471 -37.11 -123.14 66.14
C ALA A 471 -37.41 -124.39 66.97
N SER A 472 -37.95 -124.19 68.18
CA SER A 472 -38.79 -125.14 68.90
C SER A 472 -39.51 -124.39 70.02
N THR A 473 -40.54 -123.63 69.66
CA THR A 473 -41.88 -123.61 70.29
C THR A 473 -42.69 -122.47 69.68
N SER A 474 -43.77 -122.90 69.03
CA SER A 474 -44.78 -122.11 68.32
C SER A 474 -45.71 -121.41 69.31
N GLU A 475 -46.14 -120.17 69.02
CA GLU A 475 -47.53 -119.87 68.63
C GLU A 475 -47.78 -118.36 68.41
N PRO A 476 -48.63 -117.98 67.43
CA PRO A 476 -49.02 -116.60 67.16
C PRO A 476 -50.39 -116.23 67.79
N GLY A 477 -50.55 -114.97 68.18
CA GLY A 477 -51.88 -114.38 68.41
C GLY A 477 -52.04 -113.69 69.77
N GLY A 478 -51.49 -112.48 69.92
CA GLY A 478 -51.68 -111.63 71.08
C GLY A 478 -52.44 -110.36 70.73
N LYS A 479 -53.73 -110.29 71.07
CA LYS A 479 -54.52 -109.05 71.13
C LYS A 479 -53.92 -108.17 72.23
N VAL A 480 -53.14 -107.16 71.85
CA VAL A 480 -52.41 -106.29 72.77
C VAL A 480 -53.39 -105.34 73.48
N THR A 481 -53.65 -105.59 74.76
CA THR A 481 -54.24 -104.62 75.69
C THR A 481 -53.12 -103.73 76.24
N ILE A 482 -53.00 -102.53 75.71
CA ILE A 482 -52.06 -101.49 76.15
C ILE A 482 -52.65 -100.78 77.37
N SER A 483 -51.85 -100.55 78.40
CA SER A 483 -52.28 -99.82 79.61
C SER A 483 -52.55 -98.34 79.30
N LYS A 484 -53.39 -97.67 80.10
CA LYS A 484 -53.72 -96.24 79.90
C LYS A 484 -52.46 -95.36 79.85
N ALA A 485 -51.45 -95.68 80.67
CA ALA A 485 -50.17 -95.00 80.68
C ALA A 485 -49.36 -95.22 79.39
N GLU A 486 -49.39 -96.42 78.81
CA GLU A 486 -48.74 -96.71 77.53
C GLU A 486 -49.46 -96.04 76.36
N PHE A 487 -50.80 -96.00 76.36
CA PHE A 487 -51.57 -95.24 75.37
C PHE A 487 -51.30 -93.73 75.44
N GLU A 488 -51.19 -93.17 76.65
CA GLU A 488 -50.82 -91.77 76.85
C GLU A 488 -49.36 -91.49 76.44
N SER A 489 -48.44 -92.43 76.66
CA SER A 489 -47.04 -92.34 76.21
C SER A 489 -46.92 -92.40 74.68
N LEU A 490 -47.63 -93.33 74.04
CA LEU A 490 -47.68 -93.45 72.59
C LEU A 490 -48.36 -92.23 71.96
N SER A 491 -49.48 -91.77 72.53
CA SER A 491 -50.15 -90.54 72.11
C SER A 491 -49.26 -89.31 72.25
N ARG A 492 -48.42 -89.23 73.30
CA ARG A 492 -47.46 -88.14 73.47
C ARG A 492 -46.37 -88.18 72.41
N LYS A 493 -45.82 -89.36 72.11
CA LYS A 493 -44.84 -89.55 71.01
C LYS A 493 -45.44 -89.24 69.63
N VAL A 494 -46.71 -89.61 69.38
CA VAL A 494 -47.42 -89.24 68.15
C VAL A 494 -47.54 -87.73 68.04
N LYS A 495 -47.96 -87.03 69.09
CA LYS A 495 -48.05 -85.57 69.11
C LYS A 495 -46.68 -84.88 68.95
N GLU A 496 -45.63 -85.43 69.53
CA GLU A 496 -44.25 -84.92 69.35
C GLU A 496 -43.76 -85.13 67.92
N SER A 497 -44.06 -86.29 67.32
CA SER A 497 -43.75 -86.57 65.91
C SER A 497 -44.59 -85.70 64.96
N GLU A 498 -45.85 -85.44 65.29
CA GLU A 498 -46.75 -84.56 64.53
C GLU A 498 -46.21 -83.13 64.56
N LYS A 499 -45.85 -82.59 65.74
CA LYS A 499 -45.18 -81.29 65.86
C LYS A 499 -43.86 -81.21 65.10
N LEU A 500 -43.03 -82.26 65.13
CA LEU A 500 -41.81 -82.31 64.35
C LEU A 500 -42.08 -82.28 62.84
N SER A 501 -43.13 -82.96 62.38
CA SER A 501 -43.55 -82.91 60.98
C SER A 501 -44.13 -81.54 60.59
N GLU A 502 -44.95 -80.93 61.45
CA GLU A 502 -45.46 -79.57 61.27
C GLU A 502 -44.34 -78.54 61.22
N MET A 503 -43.33 -78.64 62.10
CA MET A 503 -42.15 -77.77 62.05
C MET A 503 -41.35 -77.96 60.76
N LYS A 504 -41.19 -79.20 60.28
CA LYS A 504 -40.52 -79.47 58.99
C LYS A 504 -41.30 -78.92 57.81
N VAL A 505 -42.63 -79.06 57.81
CA VAL A 505 -43.51 -78.50 56.78
C VAL A 505 -43.48 -76.98 56.82
N ALA A 506 -43.55 -76.36 58.00
CA ALA A 506 -43.46 -74.91 58.17
C ALA A 506 -42.10 -74.35 57.68
N ALA A 507 -40.98 -75.03 58.00
CA ALA A 507 -39.67 -74.65 57.50
C ALA A 507 -39.56 -74.76 55.97
N ALA A 508 -40.12 -75.83 55.38
CA ALA A 508 -40.18 -75.99 53.93
C ALA A 508 -41.06 -74.93 53.26
N MET A 509 -42.22 -74.61 53.85
CA MET A 509 -43.10 -73.53 53.37
C MET A 509 -42.41 -72.17 53.44
N ALA A 510 -41.68 -71.87 54.52
CA ALA A 510 -40.91 -70.63 54.65
C ALA A 510 -39.80 -70.53 53.58
N GLN A 511 -39.12 -71.63 53.25
CA GLN A 511 -38.15 -71.66 52.15
C GLN A 511 -38.83 -71.42 50.79
N VAL A 512 -40.00 -72.03 50.54
CA VAL A 512 -40.77 -71.80 49.31
C VAL A 512 -41.23 -70.34 49.20
N GLU A 513 -41.70 -69.74 50.29
CA GLU A 513 -42.10 -68.32 50.31
C GLU A 513 -40.90 -67.39 50.09
N ALA A 514 -39.72 -67.71 50.64
CA ALA A 514 -38.50 -66.96 50.39
C ALA A 514 -38.06 -67.04 48.92
N VAL A 515 -38.13 -68.23 48.31
CA VAL A 515 -37.85 -68.42 46.87
C VAL A 515 -38.86 -67.66 46.02
N ARG A 516 -40.16 -67.73 46.34
CA ARG A 516 -41.21 -66.97 45.62
C ARG A 516 -41.04 -65.46 45.77
N ALA A 517 -40.58 -64.96 46.91
CA ALA A 517 -40.28 -63.55 47.11
C ALA A 517 -39.09 -63.11 46.22
N SER A 518 -38.01 -63.90 46.21
CA SER A 518 -36.85 -63.67 45.34
C SER A 518 -37.20 -63.74 43.86
N GLU A 519 -38.01 -64.72 43.44
CA GLU A 519 -38.51 -64.87 42.07
C GLU A 519 -39.32 -63.64 41.65
N ASN A 520 -40.23 -63.16 42.50
CA ASN A 520 -41.01 -61.96 42.20
C ASN A 520 -40.14 -60.70 42.10
N GLU A 521 -39.13 -60.54 42.95
CA GLU A 521 -38.17 -59.44 42.84
C GLU A 521 -37.38 -59.50 41.52
N ALA A 522 -36.92 -60.70 41.13
CA ALA A 522 -36.25 -60.91 39.85
C ALA A 522 -37.16 -60.60 38.65
N ILE A 523 -38.43 -61.00 38.71
CA ILE A 523 -39.43 -60.68 37.68
C ILE A 523 -39.66 -59.16 37.60
N GLN A 524 -39.72 -58.45 38.73
CA GLN A 524 -39.87 -56.98 38.72
C GLN A 524 -38.64 -56.29 38.12
N LYS A 525 -37.42 -56.70 38.50
CA LYS A 525 -36.17 -56.20 37.92
C LYS A 525 -36.09 -56.44 36.41
N MET A 526 -36.52 -57.61 35.94
CA MET A 526 -36.59 -57.90 34.51
C MET A 526 -37.63 -57.03 33.79
N LYS A 527 -38.80 -56.79 34.40
CA LYS A 527 -39.83 -55.90 33.84
C LYS A 527 -39.37 -54.45 33.76
N THR A 528 -38.62 -53.94 34.74
CA THR A 528 -38.08 -52.58 34.68
C THR A 528 -37.01 -52.47 33.60
N ALA A 529 -36.07 -53.41 33.53
CA ALA A 529 -35.05 -53.44 32.49
C ALA A 529 -35.66 -53.51 31.08
N ARG A 530 -36.73 -54.29 30.90
CA ARG A 530 -37.45 -54.34 29.62
C ARG A 530 -38.10 -53.01 29.23
N ARG A 531 -38.73 -52.31 30.17
CA ARG A 531 -39.31 -50.98 29.90
C ARG A 531 -38.23 -49.96 29.53
N GLU A 532 -37.09 -49.99 30.24
CA GLU A 532 -35.95 -49.11 29.92
C GLU A 532 -35.37 -49.40 28.52
N MET A 533 -35.32 -50.67 28.10
CA MET A 533 -34.94 -51.01 26.72
C MET A 533 -35.96 -50.49 25.70
N GLU A 534 -37.26 -50.67 25.94
CA GLU A 534 -38.32 -50.16 25.06
C GLU A 534 -38.28 -48.61 24.95
N ASP A 535 -38.00 -47.90 26.05
CA ASP A 535 -37.84 -46.44 26.06
C ASP A 535 -36.57 -46.00 25.29
N MET A 536 -35.45 -46.73 25.42
CA MET A 536 -34.24 -46.48 24.64
C MET A 536 -34.48 -46.72 23.15
N GLU A 537 -35.16 -47.81 22.78
CA GLU A 537 -35.51 -48.11 21.38
C GLU A 537 -36.34 -46.97 20.77
N LEU A 538 -37.40 -46.52 21.45
CA LEU A 538 -38.20 -45.37 21.03
C LEU A 538 -37.36 -44.09 20.87
N ALA A 539 -36.47 -43.80 21.82
CA ALA A 539 -35.57 -42.65 21.73
C ALA A 539 -34.63 -42.75 20.51
N THR A 540 -34.12 -43.94 20.21
CA THR A 540 -33.27 -44.17 19.03
C THR A 540 -34.04 -44.06 17.72
N GLU A 541 -35.27 -44.56 17.65
CA GLU A 541 -36.13 -44.40 16.47
C GLU A 541 -36.48 -42.94 16.20
N GLU A 542 -36.78 -42.17 17.25
CA GLU A 542 -37.02 -40.73 17.10
C GLU A 542 -35.77 -39.97 16.67
N ALA A 543 -34.59 -40.32 17.23
CA ALA A 543 -33.32 -39.74 16.81
C ALA A 543 -33.02 -40.06 15.34
N LEU A 544 -33.29 -41.29 14.90
CA LEU A 544 -33.16 -41.72 13.51
C LEU A 544 -34.09 -40.93 12.59
N LYS A 545 -35.38 -40.81 12.93
CA LYS A 545 -36.34 -40.00 12.16
C LYS A 545 -35.91 -38.53 12.07
N ARG A 546 -35.39 -37.94 13.15
CA ARG A 546 -34.85 -36.57 13.14
C ARG A 546 -33.62 -36.46 12.22
N ALA A 547 -32.72 -37.45 12.25
CA ALA A 547 -31.55 -37.48 11.37
C ALA A 547 -31.94 -37.62 9.89
N GLU A 548 -32.89 -38.49 9.56
CA GLU A 548 -33.44 -38.64 8.21
C GLU A 548 -34.10 -37.35 7.71
N MET A 549 -34.89 -36.68 8.55
CA MET A 549 -35.48 -35.38 8.20
C MET A 549 -34.41 -34.30 7.95
N ALA A 550 -33.34 -34.28 8.77
CA ALA A 550 -32.23 -33.37 8.57
C ALA A 550 -31.44 -33.67 7.28
N GLU A 551 -31.23 -34.95 6.96
CA GLU A 551 -30.57 -35.37 5.72
C GLU A 551 -31.42 -35.03 4.48
N ALA A 552 -32.74 -35.23 4.56
CA ALA A 552 -33.68 -34.83 3.51
C ALA A 552 -33.69 -33.30 3.30
N ALA A 553 -33.69 -32.52 4.38
CA ALA A 553 -33.57 -31.06 4.32
C ALA A 553 -32.23 -30.62 3.70
N LYS A 554 -31.12 -31.26 4.10
CA LYS A 554 -29.80 -31.03 3.50
C LYS A 554 -29.80 -31.30 2.00
N LYS A 555 -30.33 -32.45 1.56
CA LYS A 555 -30.46 -32.81 0.15
C LYS A 555 -31.32 -31.81 -0.63
N ALA A 556 -32.39 -31.27 -0.04
CA ALA A 556 -33.21 -30.23 -0.66
C ALA A 556 -32.40 -28.94 -0.88
N VAL A 557 -31.67 -28.47 0.13
CA VAL A 557 -30.80 -27.28 0.04
C VAL A 557 -29.68 -27.48 -0.97
N GLU A 558 -29.01 -28.64 -0.96
CA GLU A 558 -27.98 -28.97 -1.95
C GLU A 558 -28.55 -29.02 -3.38
N GLY A 559 -29.78 -29.54 -3.54
CA GLY A 559 -30.51 -29.54 -4.80
C GLY A 559 -30.80 -28.13 -5.31
N GLU A 560 -31.24 -27.22 -4.44
CA GLU A 560 -31.44 -25.80 -4.80
C GLU A 560 -30.13 -25.09 -5.12
N LEU A 561 -29.08 -25.31 -4.33
CA LEU A 561 -27.76 -24.74 -4.56
C LEU A 561 -27.16 -25.23 -5.89
N LYS A 562 -27.37 -26.50 -6.25
CA LYS A 562 -26.95 -27.03 -7.55
C LYS A 562 -27.72 -26.36 -8.69
N ARG A 563 -29.04 -26.22 -8.59
CA ARG A 563 -29.86 -25.48 -9.57
C ARG A 563 -29.46 -24.01 -9.67
N TRP A 564 -29.07 -23.39 -8.56
CA TRP A 564 -28.56 -22.01 -8.54
C TRP A 564 -27.22 -21.91 -9.28
N ARG A 565 -26.28 -22.83 -9.04
CA ARG A 565 -25.01 -22.91 -9.78
C ARG A 565 -25.22 -23.15 -11.28
N GLU A 566 -26.16 -24.01 -11.66
CA GLU A 566 -26.52 -24.25 -13.06
C GLU A 566 -27.16 -23.00 -13.71
N LYS A 567 -27.99 -22.25 -12.98
CA LYS A 567 -28.57 -20.97 -13.45
C LYS A 567 -27.52 -19.88 -13.59
N GLU A 568 -26.56 -19.77 -12.67
CA GLU A 568 -25.43 -18.85 -12.76
C GLU A 568 -24.55 -19.18 -13.96
N GLN A 569 -24.24 -20.46 -14.19
CA GLN A 569 -23.50 -20.89 -15.38
C GLN A 569 -24.27 -20.64 -16.68
N LYS A 570 -25.59 -20.85 -16.69
CA LYS A 570 -26.43 -20.52 -17.85
C LYS A 570 -26.51 -19.01 -18.10
N LYS A 571 -26.61 -18.18 -17.06
CA LYS A 571 -26.55 -16.72 -17.19
C LYS A 571 -25.19 -16.23 -17.68
N ALA A 572 -24.09 -16.85 -17.22
CA ALA A 572 -22.76 -16.57 -17.74
C ALA A 572 -22.67 -16.94 -19.23
N ALA A 573 -23.15 -18.13 -19.62
CA ALA A 573 -23.20 -18.55 -21.03
C ALA A 573 -24.13 -17.67 -21.89
N GLU A 574 -25.29 -17.28 -21.37
CA GLU A 574 -26.24 -16.39 -22.05
C GLU A 574 -25.68 -14.97 -22.19
N SER A 575 -24.94 -14.45 -21.19
CA SER A 575 -24.26 -13.16 -21.27
C SER A 575 -23.14 -13.15 -22.33
N VAL A 576 -22.47 -14.28 -22.52
CA VAL A 576 -21.48 -14.46 -23.61
C VAL A 576 -22.20 -14.53 -24.97
N SER A 577 -23.34 -15.21 -25.07
CA SER A 577 -24.14 -15.25 -26.31
C SER A 577 -24.87 -13.94 -26.64
N SER A 578 -25.23 -13.13 -25.63
CA SER A 578 -25.88 -11.82 -25.81
C SER A 578 -24.89 -10.72 -26.18
N ALA A 579 -23.60 -10.88 -25.87
CA ALA A 579 -22.53 -10.02 -26.37
C ALA A 579 -22.22 -10.30 -27.85
N GLU A 580 -22.44 -11.52 -28.34
CA GLU A 580 -22.32 -11.86 -29.77
C GLU A 580 -23.60 -11.57 -30.58
N ALA A 581 -24.77 -11.45 -29.95
CA ALA A 581 -26.05 -11.19 -30.62
C ALA A 581 -26.54 -9.72 -30.59
N GLN A 582 -25.78 -8.79 -29.97
CA GLN A 582 -26.04 -7.34 -30.06
C GLN A 582 -25.23 -6.66 -31.18
N ALA A 583 -25.14 -7.32 -32.33
CA ALA A 583 -25.12 -6.65 -33.63
C ALA A 583 -26.37 -7.13 -34.37
N HIS A 584 -27.27 -6.19 -34.69
CA HIS A 584 -28.54 -6.34 -35.46
C HIS A 584 -29.87 -6.22 -34.67
N ALA A 585 -30.38 -4.98 -34.70
CA ALA A 585 -31.75 -4.57 -35.06
C ALA A 585 -32.96 -4.70 -34.09
N ALA A 586 -33.48 -3.52 -33.71
CA ALA A 586 -34.86 -3.00 -33.81
C ALA A 586 -36.09 -3.66 -33.13
N THR A 587 -36.79 -2.83 -32.35
CA THR A 587 -38.19 -2.82 -31.83
C THR A 587 -39.31 -3.00 -32.89
N PRO A 588 -40.65 -3.07 -32.58
CA PRO A 588 -41.40 -3.17 -31.28
C PRO A 588 -42.70 -4.08 -31.25
N SER A 589 -43.34 -4.16 -30.06
CA SER A 589 -44.81 -4.10 -29.80
C SER A 589 -45.69 -5.37 -29.54
N SER A 590 -46.49 -5.27 -28.46
CA SER A 590 -47.96 -5.56 -28.34
C SER A 590 -48.53 -6.90 -27.78
N VAL A 591 -49.21 -6.77 -26.61
CA VAL A 591 -50.64 -7.11 -26.33
C VAL A 591 -51.10 -8.42 -25.63
N HIS A 592 -51.70 -8.19 -24.45
CA HIS A 592 -52.84 -8.80 -23.69
C HIS A 592 -53.00 -10.32 -23.43
N LYS A 593 -53.17 -10.71 -22.15
CA LYS A 593 -54.50 -11.01 -21.52
C LYS A 593 -54.40 -11.45 -20.04
N ALA A 594 -55.23 -10.84 -19.19
CA ALA A 594 -55.81 -11.44 -17.97
C ALA A 594 -57.19 -12.06 -18.31
N PRO A 595 -57.77 -12.96 -17.49
CA PRO A 595 -58.65 -12.54 -16.37
C PRO A 595 -58.46 -13.43 -15.09
N ALA A 596 -58.52 -12.90 -13.87
CA ALA A 596 -59.68 -12.55 -13.04
C ALA A 596 -60.48 -13.75 -12.46
N GLY A 597 -60.46 -13.87 -11.12
CA GLY A 597 -61.29 -14.76 -10.32
C GLY A 597 -61.04 -14.58 -8.81
N LYS A 598 -61.89 -13.81 -8.14
CA LYS A 598 -62.09 -13.59 -6.68
C LYS A 598 -63.63 -13.63 -6.48
N PRO A 599 -64.23 -13.64 -5.27
CA PRO A 599 -63.74 -13.77 -3.89
C PRO A 599 -64.68 -14.63 -2.97
N THR A 600 -64.62 -14.41 -1.64
CA THR A 600 -65.57 -14.76 -0.53
C THR A 600 -65.30 -16.08 0.22
N GLU A 601 -65.33 -16.18 1.56
CA GLU A 601 -65.64 -15.25 2.67
C GLU A 601 -65.11 -15.82 4.02
N LYS A 602 -64.67 -14.91 4.92
CA LYS A 602 -64.74 -14.83 6.42
C LYS A 602 -64.78 -16.14 7.26
N ASN A 603 -64.09 -16.28 8.40
CA ASN A 603 -64.14 -15.38 9.57
C ASN A 603 -63.10 -15.76 10.67
N ASP A 604 -62.71 -14.73 11.44
CA ASP A 604 -62.16 -14.62 12.81
C ASP A 604 -61.47 -15.76 13.59
N GLY A 605 -60.37 -15.40 14.27
CA GLY A 605 -59.89 -16.11 15.48
C GLY A 605 -58.50 -15.71 15.98
N HIS A 606 -58.46 -14.98 17.10
CA HIS A 606 -57.31 -14.57 17.93
C HIS A 606 -56.23 -15.64 18.17
N GLN A 607 -54.95 -15.28 18.39
CA GLN A 607 -54.36 -14.92 19.71
C GLN A 607 -52.81 -14.85 19.69
N ARG A 608 -52.27 -13.89 20.44
CA ARG A 608 -50.88 -13.80 20.93
C ARG A 608 -50.53 -15.04 21.79
N SER A 609 -49.27 -15.47 21.82
CA SER A 609 -48.34 -15.14 22.91
C SER A 609 -47.18 -16.14 23.06
N ASN A 610 -46.07 -15.53 23.47
CA ASN A 610 -44.82 -16.05 23.98
C ASN A 610 -45.01 -16.93 25.24
N ARG A 611 -44.08 -17.89 25.43
CA ARG A 611 -43.54 -18.41 26.71
C ARG A 611 -44.51 -18.84 27.82
N MET A 612 -44.40 -20.11 28.25
CA MET A 612 -44.50 -20.48 29.66
C MET A 612 -43.53 -21.61 30.02
N LEU A 613 -42.52 -21.25 30.82
CA LEU A 613 -41.74 -22.12 31.68
C LEU A 613 -42.59 -22.49 32.89
N LEU A 614 -42.59 -23.77 33.26
CA LEU A 614 -43.21 -24.24 34.49
C LEU A 614 -42.30 -23.97 35.70
N ARG A 615 -42.91 -23.35 36.71
CA ARG A 615 -42.39 -23.08 38.05
C ARG A 615 -42.20 -24.38 38.85
N LYS A 616 -41.22 -24.37 39.76
CA LYS A 616 -41.32 -25.06 41.06
C LYS A 616 -40.77 -24.12 42.13
N GLY A 617 -41.58 -23.86 43.15
CA GLY A 617 -41.28 -22.93 44.23
C GLY A 617 -40.79 -23.63 45.49
N PHE A 618 -40.08 -22.88 46.34
CA PHE A 618 -40.13 -23.05 47.79
C PHE A 618 -39.82 -21.72 48.50
N VAL A 619 -40.26 -21.62 49.74
CA VAL A 619 -40.72 -20.42 50.46
C VAL A 619 -39.65 -19.81 51.40
N LEU A 620 -39.72 -18.49 51.60
CA LEU A 620 -38.93 -17.62 52.49
C LEU A 620 -39.10 -17.92 54.00
N PRO A 621 -38.27 -17.29 54.86
CA PRO A 621 -38.85 -16.21 55.67
C PRO A 621 -38.08 -14.88 55.66
N ASN A 622 -38.88 -13.82 55.83
CA ASN A 622 -38.62 -12.40 55.95
C ASN A 622 -37.78 -11.99 57.18
N ILE A 623 -36.99 -10.91 57.08
CA ILE A 623 -36.96 -9.79 58.04
C ILE A 623 -36.20 -8.56 57.47
N THR A 624 -36.90 -7.42 57.41
CA THR A 624 -36.47 -6.02 57.69
C THR A 624 -34.99 -5.66 57.46
N GLY A 625 -34.58 -4.77 56.55
CA GLY A 625 -35.03 -3.39 56.39
C GLY A 625 -34.09 -2.45 57.17
N MET A 626 -33.23 -1.67 56.49
CA MET A 626 -32.66 -0.40 57.00
C MET A 626 -31.86 0.33 55.90
N PHE A 627 -32.27 1.57 55.64
CA PHE A 627 -31.57 2.59 54.86
C PHE A 627 -30.24 2.98 55.50
N HIS A 628 -29.19 3.20 54.71
CA HIS A 628 -28.31 4.35 54.90
C HIS A 628 -27.76 4.90 53.57
N LYS A 629 -27.80 6.23 53.54
CA LYS A 629 -27.48 7.19 52.48
C LYS A 629 -26.08 7.75 52.76
N LYS A 630 -25.18 7.82 51.79
CA LYS A 630 -24.00 8.73 51.82
C LYS A 630 -23.40 8.83 50.40
N LYS A 631 -23.72 9.90 49.66
CA LYS A 631 -23.06 11.23 49.61
C LYS A 631 -21.75 11.17 48.83
N GLY A 632 -21.77 11.79 47.64
CA GLY A 632 -20.64 11.83 46.70
C GLY A 632 -19.63 12.92 47.00
N HIS A 633 -18.68 13.04 46.08
CA HIS A 633 -17.91 14.25 45.86
C HIS A 633 -17.57 14.36 44.36
N ALA A 634 -18.11 15.41 43.76
CA ALA A 634 -17.54 16.06 42.60
C ALA A 634 -16.65 17.17 43.15
N ASP A 635 -15.47 17.35 42.59
CA ASP A 635 -14.83 18.66 42.56
C ASP A 635 -13.97 18.74 41.30
N GLY A 636 -14.30 19.72 40.46
CA GLY A 636 -13.44 20.22 39.42
C GLY A 636 -13.25 21.70 39.68
N SER A 637 -12.02 22.19 39.52
CA SER A 637 -11.74 23.54 38.99
C SER A 637 -10.25 23.68 38.65
N SER A 638 -9.99 23.84 37.35
CA SER A 638 -9.01 24.67 36.58
C SER A 638 -7.79 25.33 37.26
N PRO A 639 -6.75 25.74 36.48
CA PRO A 639 -6.72 26.07 35.04
C PRO A 639 -6.48 24.90 34.09
#